data_AF-A0A239CWW5-F1
#
_entry.id   AF-A0A239CWW5-F1
#
_cell.length_a   1.000
_cell.length_b   1.000
_cell.length_c   1.000
_cell.angle_alpha   90.00
_cell.angle_beta   90.00
_cell.angle_gamma   90.00
#
_symmetry.space_group_name_H-M   'P 1'
#
loop_
_entity.id
_entity.type
_entity.pdbx_description
1 polymer ?
#
loop_
_entity_poly.entity_id
_entity_poly.type
_entity_poly.pdbx_seq_one_letter_code
_entity_poly.pdbx_strand_id
1 'polypeptide(L)'
;MTNTAPQTGTEVSHINFSSYSTSQLHDLLSLIDPASRPHDHAGVLAEIERRNTASQATDEPTDGPWKVRFTTRGGVIGWWMAVQQRMPLFGEGLIAVEADCLVLHGWRRNWLGMATQTILRLPFAKIRNVVVQPDGFIRFDHGRWGQVELHLSPGGAAALAPRLPGGHSAGFDQNWAALRAFSQALEASGRYAWVTYALVLLNIAIFAAMAVKGERLSAFNAGDILAWGGNYGPLTASGEWWRLLSTSFMHLDWLHLAVNMWALAGVGRLTERLYGRWRYGLLYLVMAVMASLASLLWNPTVVGVGASGAIYGVFGLFIAYLLRHYRRVPGPLIRSHWLSSLVFLVFSLTSGFLNTGIDNAAHVGGLLAGLGLGSIAARPLGIRGPERWSWAQGGGVLAVILLVFGGSYAHMRGTNLQLAPLEQYMQAHAWYVEGGSRREELWMQLVQQSGAGQISPRDLADQIEKEILPFWRDAEQRLLKEDASLTGEQTEIAAATLGFVRARRAVAQLVVDESRNALPAPEKVQEIVDSLDVALARMEVLRLRTAMSHVPSSLASNTALEYVHRRLFGDEAVCVEHPPVLGPGVADTDRKDDGPALFHAISCQSQREFLAEDYEALEGRFTRYLAKLSDLPDGGSSLNALIVGLDDLISYGNLRGDQLIGRIIAWRRSYPNSLAAAFVEVMAYDQWAWNARGHDYASGVTAQAMAAFKARSLMAATVLKDIELQAINNPVWYSLSMSIGLSISRPKEELRAIFDKSAAAFPEYYRAHHAMMRILMPRWLGSFEEVRQFIEDMAAAAPTGQGDMVYARLYWMYLNMENDDLDMISKVGMRWRRVLSGLDALEKQYPTSDFWINVRAAFACKVNDDQEYARARVKAAARLSRTGWTRQSGLEECDKKFADAKAASAAAGQTQEKTEDEGANP
;
A
#
# COMPACT_ATOMS: atom_id res chain seq x y z
N MET A 1 -40.28 -8.60 53.96
CA MET A 1 -40.41 -9.68 54.95
C MET A 1 -39.11 -10.46 54.90
N THR A 2 -38.35 -10.75 55.95
CA THR A 2 -38.36 -10.39 57.36
C THR A 2 -36.98 -10.77 57.87
N ASN A 3 -36.47 -9.98 58.80
CA ASN A 3 -35.19 -10.14 59.47
C ASN A 3 -35.27 -11.32 60.46
N THR A 4 -34.30 -12.25 60.44
CA THR A 4 -33.96 -13.08 61.61
C THR A 4 -32.52 -13.59 61.51
N ALA A 5 -31.68 -13.12 62.43
CA ALA A 5 -30.51 -13.81 62.96
C ALA A 5 -30.77 -14.06 64.46
N PRO A 6 -29.95 -14.83 65.20
CA PRO A 6 -29.15 -16.02 64.86
C PRO A 6 -29.47 -17.20 65.80
N GLN A 7 -29.11 -18.43 65.43
CA GLN A 7 -28.96 -19.52 66.41
C GLN A 7 -27.51 -20.00 66.48
N THR A 8 -27.04 -20.00 67.71
CA THR A 8 -25.75 -20.43 68.25
C THR A 8 -25.57 -21.95 68.18
N GLY A 9 -24.32 -22.38 67.91
CA GLY A 9 -23.82 -23.68 68.33
C GLY A 9 -23.61 -24.70 67.21
N THR A 10 -22.51 -24.57 66.48
CA THR A 10 -21.86 -25.71 65.83
C THR A 10 -20.37 -25.60 66.11
N GLU A 11 -19.82 -26.57 66.84
CA GLU A 11 -18.38 -26.78 66.97
C GLU A 11 -17.74 -26.68 65.58
N VAL A 12 -16.81 -25.74 65.41
CA VAL A 12 -16.05 -25.65 64.17
C VAL A 12 -15.15 -26.88 64.13
N SER A 13 -15.49 -27.86 63.28
CA SER A 13 -14.66 -29.03 63.05
C SER A 13 -13.28 -28.55 62.57
N HIS A 14 -12.25 -28.70 63.41
CA HIS A 14 -10.88 -28.41 63.02
C HIS A 14 -10.44 -29.37 61.92
N ILE A 15 -9.83 -28.84 60.86
CA ILE A 15 -9.39 -29.64 59.73
C ILE A 15 -8.15 -30.43 60.17
N ASN A 16 -8.20 -31.76 60.08
CA ASN A 16 -7.02 -32.57 60.32
C ASN A 16 -6.06 -32.47 59.12
N PHE A 17 -4.98 -31.71 59.28
CA PHE A 17 -3.98 -31.48 58.24
C PHE A 17 -3.00 -32.64 58.02
N SER A 18 -3.01 -33.66 58.88
CA SER A 18 -2.06 -34.78 58.81
C SER A 18 -2.23 -35.66 57.56
N SER A 19 -3.41 -35.67 56.95
CA SER A 19 -3.73 -36.44 55.74
C SER A 19 -3.38 -35.73 54.43
N TYR A 20 -3.08 -34.43 54.46
CA TYR A 20 -2.76 -33.64 53.28
C TYR A 20 -1.27 -33.72 52.91
N SER A 21 -0.92 -33.62 51.64
CA SER A 21 0.48 -33.61 51.17
C SER A 21 1.13 -32.23 51.36
N THR A 22 2.47 -32.16 51.40
CA THR A 22 3.20 -30.89 51.66
C THR A 22 2.88 -29.81 50.62
N SER A 23 2.62 -30.16 49.37
CA SER A 23 2.20 -29.20 48.35
C SER A 23 0.76 -28.73 48.56
N GLN A 24 -0.16 -29.63 48.92
CA GLN A 24 -1.54 -29.27 49.25
C GLN A 24 -1.62 -28.33 50.47
N LEU A 25 -0.73 -28.52 51.44
CA LEU A 25 -0.63 -27.62 52.60
C LEU A 25 -0.17 -26.21 52.22
N HIS A 26 0.77 -26.06 51.27
CA HIS A 26 1.19 -24.73 50.79
C HIS A 26 0.12 -24.04 49.94
N ASP A 27 -0.65 -24.80 49.16
CA ASP A 27 -1.80 -24.26 48.41
C ASP A 27 -2.92 -23.83 49.38
N LEU A 28 -3.22 -24.65 50.40
CA LEU A 28 -4.19 -24.33 51.46
C LEU A 28 -3.78 -23.08 52.25
N LEU A 29 -2.49 -22.87 52.50
CA LEU A 29 -1.98 -21.68 53.18
C LEU A 29 -2.33 -20.38 52.44
N SER A 30 -2.41 -20.42 51.11
CA SER A 30 -2.80 -19.25 50.29
C SER A 30 -4.31 -19.01 50.21
N LEU A 31 -5.11 -20.00 50.63
CA LEU A 31 -6.58 -20.00 50.53
C LEU A 31 -7.28 -19.79 51.88
N ILE A 32 -6.61 -20.14 53.00
CA ILE A 32 -7.11 -19.92 54.36
C ILE A 32 -6.72 -18.51 54.78
N ASP A 33 -7.71 -17.62 54.87
CA ASP A 33 -7.48 -16.26 55.35
C ASP A 33 -7.16 -16.25 56.86
N PRO A 34 -5.98 -15.72 57.28
CA PRO A 34 -5.54 -15.73 58.67
C PRO A 34 -6.42 -14.89 59.61
N ALA A 35 -7.17 -13.91 59.09
CA ALA A 35 -8.05 -13.08 59.91
C ALA A 35 -9.36 -13.81 60.29
N SER A 36 -9.89 -14.62 59.37
CA SER A 36 -11.17 -15.32 59.56
C SER A 36 -11.03 -16.73 60.13
N ARG A 37 -9.88 -17.41 59.93
CA ARG A 37 -9.61 -18.76 60.49
C ARG A 37 -8.18 -18.91 61.04
N PRO A 38 -7.85 -18.21 62.14
CA PRO A 38 -6.48 -18.13 62.66
C PRO A 38 -5.92 -19.49 63.15
N HIS A 39 -6.77 -20.36 63.73
CA HIS A 39 -6.33 -21.67 64.24
C HIS A 39 -6.04 -22.69 63.13
N ASP A 40 -6.83 -22.69 62.05
CA ASP A 40 -6.59 -23.56 60.89
C ASP A 40 -5.34 -23.09 60.12
N HIS A 41 -5.14 -21.77 59.99
CA HIS A 41 -3.95 -21.19 59.38
C HIS A 41 -2.68 -21.53 60.19
N ALA A 42 -2.73 -21.42 61.52
CA ALA A 42 -1.63 -21.83 62.40
C ALA A 42 -1.37 -23.35 62.35
N GLY A 43 -2.43 -24.17 62.24
CA GLY A 43 -2.33 -25.62 62.11
C GLY A 43 -1.64 -26.07 60.82
N VAL A 44 -1.95 -25.44 59.68
CA VAL A 44 -1.25 -25.69 58.41
C VAL A 44 0.23 -25.31 58.50
N LEU A 45 0.55 -24.13 59.07
CA LEU A 45 1.94 -23.70 59.26
C LEU A 45 2.72 -24.66 60.14
N ALA A 46 2.16 -25.08 61.28
CA ALA A 46 2.80 -26.01 62.20
C ALA A 46 3.05 -27.39 61.55
N GLU A 47 2.12 -27.89 60.73
CA GLU A 47 2.27 -29.16 60.03
C GLU A 47 3.30 -29.08 58.88
N ILE A 48 3.36 -27.95 58.16
CA ILE A 48 4.43 -27.67 57.19
C ILE A 48 5.79 -27.63 57.89
N GLU A 49 5.88 -26.92 59.00
CA GLU A 49 7.12 -26.75 59.75
C GLU A 49 7.62 -28.08 60.34
N ARG A 50 6.72 -28.88 60.92
CA ARG A 50 6.99 -30.24 61.41
C ARG A 50 7.55 -31.16 60.31
N ARG A 51 7.02 -31.08 59.09
CA ARG A 51 7.51 -31.87 57.94
C ARG A 51 8.82 -31.34 57.36
N ASN A 52 9.02 -30.03 57.40
CA ASN A 52 10.27 -29.41 57.02
C ASN A 52 11.41 -29.74 58.00
N THR A 53 11.12 -29.81 59.31
CA THR A 53 12.09 -30.26 60.35
C THR A 53 12.36 -31.75 60.26
N ALA A 54 11.35 -32.59 59.98
CA ALA A 54 11.56 -34.02 59.72
C ALA A 54 12.42 -34.30 58.46
N SER A 55 12.48 -33.36 57.52
CA SER A 55 13.29 -33.47 56.29
C SER A 55 14.75 -32.98 56.46
N GLN A 56 15.12 -32.42 57.61
CA GLN A 56 16.49 -31.95 57.89
C GLN A 56 17.36 -32.96 58.65
N ALA A 57 16.82 -34.13 58.99
CA ALA A 57 17.52 -35.16 59.77
C ALA A 57 17.52 -36.53 59.08
N THR A 58 18.14 -36.65 57.90
CA THR A 58 18.58 -37.93 57.33
C THR A 58 19.75 -37.70 56.38
N ASP A 59 20.85 -38.43 56.57
CA ASP A 59 21.89 -38.59 55.55
C ASP A 59 21.21 -38.98 54.21
N GLU A 60 21.47 -38.23 53.14
CA GLU A 60 20.87 -38.54 51.84
C GLU A 60 21.34 -39.92 51.36
N PRO A 61 20.42 -40.79 50.89
CA PRO A 61 20.76 -42.15 50.51
C PRO A 61 21.76 -42.15 49.34
N THR A 62 22.82 -42.95 49.45
CA THR A 62 23.83 -43.15 48.40
C THR A 62 23.23 -43.68 47.10
N ASP A 63 22.11 -44.42 47.16
CA ASP A 63 21.48 -45.09 46.01
C ASP A 63 20.19 -44.43 45.50
N GLY A 64 19.84 -43.25 46.02
CA GLY A 64 18.63 -42.51 45.64
C GLY A 64 17.32 -43.10 46.23
N PRO A 65 16.16 -42.48 45.94
CA PRO A 65 15.96 -41.32 45.09
C PRO A 65 16.34 -39.99 45.77
N TRP A 66 16.92 -39.06 44.99
CA TRP A 66 17.29 -37.71 45.48
C TRP A 66 16.24 -36.68 45.10
N LYS A 67 16.04 -35.67 45.96
CA LYS A 67 15.23 -34.50 45.64
C LYS A 67 15.95 -33.63 44.61
N VAL A 68 15.21 -33.20 43.58
CA VAL A 68 15.71 -32.28 42.55
C VAL A 68 14.71 -31.15 42.33
N ARG A 69 15.24 -30.00 41.94
CA ARG A 69 14.46 -28.90 41.39
C ARG A 69 14.80 -28.72 39.91
N PHE A 70 13.78 -28.83 39.05
CA PHE A 70 13.91 -28.66 37.60
C PHE A 70 13.82 -27.18 37.17
N THR A 71 13.12 -26.34 37.93
CA THR A 71 13.04 -24.88 37.70
C THR A 71 13.06 -24.11 39.02
N THR A 72 13.65 -22.91 39.06
CA THR A 72 13.80 -22.12 40.31
C THR A 72 12.48 -21.69 40.94
N ARG A 73 11.38 -21.68 40.19
CA ARG A 73 10.01 -21.49 40.67
C ARG A 73 9.15 -22.70 40.31
N GLY A 74 8.13 -22.98 41.12
CA GLY A 74 7.07 -23.96 40.81
C GLY A 74 5.87 -23.32 40.09
N GLY A 75 4.77 -24.08 39.97
CA GLY A 75 3.51 -23.58 39.44
C GLY A 75 3.58 -23.10 37.98
N VAL A 76 2.75 -22.12 37.62
CA VAL A 76 2.64 -21.60 36.23
C VAL A 76 3.92 -20.88 35.80
N ILE A 77 4.56 -20.14 36.71
CA ILE A 77 5.83 -19.45 36.42
C ILE A 77 6.94 -20.47 36.17
N GLY A 78 7.03 -21.52 37.00
CA GLY A 78 7.95 -22.64 36.78
C GLY A 78 7.73 -23.34 35.44
N TRP A 79 6.48 -23.60 35.07
CA TRP A 79 6.13 -24.18 33.78
C TRP A 79 6.57 -23.30 32.60
N TRP A 80 6.33 -21.99 32.64
CA TRP A 80 6.78 -21.07 31.59
C TRP A 80 8.31 -21.03 31.46
N MET A 81 9.04 -21.07 32.60
CA MET A 81 10.49 -21.20 32.60
C MET A 81 10.94 -22.51 31.94
N ALA A 82 10.30 -23.64 32.28
CA ALA A 82 10.59 -24.93 31.67
C ALA A 82 10.37 -24.91 30.15
N VAL A 83 9.31 -24.26 29.66
CA VAL A 83 9.06 -24.08 28.22
C VAL A 83 10.18 -23.27 27.53
N GLN A 84 10.64 -22.17 28.12
CA GLN A 84 11.76 -21.39 27.57
C GLN A 84 13.07 -22.19 27.53
N GLN A 85 13.29 -23.02 28.54
CA GLN A 85 14.49 -23.86 28.66
C GLN A 85 14.38 -25.19 27.89
N ARG A 86 13.24 -25.45 27.22
CA ARG A 86 12.91 -26.74 26.59
C ARG A 86 12.96 -27.93 27.55
N MET A 87 12.77 -27.68 28.83
CA MET A 87 12.75 -28.67 29.90
C MET A 87 11.35 -29.31 30.01
N PRO A 88 11.23 -30.66 30.00
CA PRO A 88 9.93 -31.33 30.01
C PRO A 88 9.24 -31.38 31.38
N LEU A 89 9.97 -31.12 32.47
CA LEU A 89 9.47 -31.11 33.85
C LEU A 89 9.69 -29.72 34.47
N PHE A 90 8.80 -29.31 35.37
CA PHE A 90 8.91 -28.05 36.11
C PHE A 90 8.75 -28.27 37.62
N GLY A 91 9.25 -27.33 38.41
CA GLY A 91 9.15 -27.35 39.87
C GLY A 91 10.07 -28.39 40.52
N GLU A 92 9.61 -28.98 41.62
CA GLU A 92 10.34 -30.00 42.37
C GLU A 92 9.95 -31.42 41.96
N GLY A 93 10.87 -32.35 42.15
CA GLY A 93 10.68 -33.75 41.83
C GLY A 93 11.74 -34.65 42.47
N LEU A 94 11.80 -35.88 41.98
CA LEU A 94 12.73 -36.91 42.44
C LEU A 94 13.53 -37.48 41.28
N ILE A 95 14.77 -37.86 41.55
CA ILE A 95 15.65 -38.55 40.61
C ILE A 95 16.02 -39.90 41.17
N ALA A 96 15.91 -40.93 40.33
CA ALA A 96 16.46 -42.25 40.57
C ALA A 96 17.38 -42.66 39.43
N VAL A 97 18.31 -43.57 39.70
CA VAL A 97 19.21 -44.15 38.71
C VAL A 97 18.82 -45.62 38.52
N GLU A 98 18.48 -46.00 37.29
CA GLU A 98 18.31 -47.39 36.85
C GLU A 98 19.58 -47.85 36.09
N ALA A 99 19.70 -49.13 35.77
CA ALA A 99 20.94 -49.73 35.23
C ALA A 99 21.42 -49.09 33.92
N ASP A 100 20.52 -48.60 33.07
CA ASP A 100 20.82 -48.04 31.75
C ASP A 100 20.24 -46.63 31.53
N CYS A 101 19.54 -46.05 32.52
CA CYS A 101 18.89 -44.77 32.39
C CYS A 101 18.74 -43.98 33.70
N LEU A 102 18.64 -42.66 33.56
CA LEU A 102 18.26 -41.73 34.61
C LEU A 102 16.75 -41.55 34.63
N VAL A 103 16.11 -41.75 35.77
CA VAL A 103 14.65 -41.64 35.93
C VAL A 103 14.31 -40.34 36.65
N LEU A 104 13.59 -39.45 35.98
CA LEU A 104 13.11 -38.19 36.54
C LEU A 104 11.61 -38.29 36.83
N HIS A 105 11.24 -38.12 38.09
CA HIS A 105 9.87 -37.98 38.54
C HIS A 105 9.58 -36.51 38.75
N GLY A 106 8.59 -35.95 38.05
CA GLY A 106 8.25 -34.54 38.21
C GLY A 106 6.91 -34.18 37.61
N TRP A 107 6.66 -32.87 37.53
CA TRP A 107 5.40 -32.34 37.01
C TRP A 107 5.55 -31.84 35.59
N ARG A 108 4.57 -32.16 34.75
CA ARG A 108 4.41 -31.63 33.39
C ARG A 108 2.99 -31.12 33.21
N ARG A 109 2.79 -30.03 32.44
CA ARG A 109 1.45 -29.63 32.02
C ARG A 109 1.13 -30.20 30.65
N ASN A 110 -0.07 -30.74 30.50
CA ASN A 110 -0.61 -31.15 29.21
C ASN A 110 -1.05 -29.93 28.37
N TRP A 111 -1.53 -30.15 27.15
CA TRP A 111 -1.95 -29.08 26.24
C TRP A 111 -3.15 -28.26 26.75
N LEU A 112 -3.93 -28.81 27.69
CA LEU A 112 -5.02 -28.12 28.40
C LEU A 112 -4.54 -27.34 29.63
N GLY A 113 -3.24 -27.29 29.88
CA GLY A 113 -2.66 -26.60 31.02
C GLY A 113 -2.84 -27.33 32.36
N MET A 114 -3.36 -28.56 32.41
CA MET A 114 -3.47 -29.32 33.66
C MET A 114 -2.13 -29.95 34.05
N ALA A 115 -1.73 -29.79 35.32
CA ALA A 115 -0.49 -30.36 35.85
C ALA A 115 -0.68 -31.85 36.16
N THR A 116 0.14 -32.70 35.54
CA THR A 116 0.15 -34.14 35.71
C THR A 116 1.53 -34.60 36.15
N GLN A 117 1.60 -35.54 37.11
CA GLN A 117 2.86 -36.22 37.42
C GLN A 117 3.30 -37.06 36.23
N THR A 118 4.58 -36.99 35.91
CA THR A 118 5.18 -37.67 34.76
C THR A 118 6.52 -38.24 35.16
N ILE A 119 6.77 -39.47 34.71
CA ILE A 119 8.05 -40.15 34.86
C ILE A 119 8.75 -40.11 33.50
N LEU A 120 9.95 -39.57 33.48
CA LEU A 120 10.79 -39.51 32.29
C LEU A 120 12.01 -40.41 32.47
N ARG A 121 12.20 -41.34 31.55
CA ARG A 121 13.38 -42.18 31.49
C ARG A 121 14.35 -41.64 30.45
N LEU A 122 15.58 -41.37 30.88
CA LEU A 122 16.66 -40.79 30.09
C LEU A 122 17.77 -41.82 29.91
N PRO A 123 17.82 -42.54 28.78
CA PRO A 123 18.86 -43.53 28.53
C PRO A 123 20.26 -42.91 28.58
N PHE A 124 21.20 -43.51 29.30
CA PHE A 124 22.57 -42.98 29.41
C PHE A 124 23.27 -42.86 28.06
N ALA A 125 22.97 -43.75 27.11
CA ALA A 125 23.48 -43.68 25.74
C ALA A 125 23.13 -42.37 24.99
N LYS A 126 22.12 -41.64 25.47
CA LYS A 126 21.66 -40.36 24.88
C LYS A 126 22.11 -39.14 25.69
N ILE A 127 22.77 -39.33 26.83
CA ILE A 127 23.32 -38.25 27.66
C ILE A 127 24.77 -37.99 27.26
N ARG A 128 25.10 -36.72 27.02
CA ARG A 128 26.46 -36.25 26.68
C ARG A 128 26.76 -34.93 27.40
N ASN A 129 28.03 -34.53 27.43
CA ASN A 129 28.44 -33.19 27.88
C ASN A 129 27.97 -32.85 29.31
N VAL A 130 28.16 -33.79 30.25
CA VAL A 130 27.74 -33.63 31.65
C VAL A 130 28.66 -32.65 32.37
N VAL A 131 28.09 -31.59 32.94
CA VAL A 131 28.77 -30.56 33.73
C VAL A 131 28.17 -30.52 35.12
N VAL A 132 29.01 -30.65 36.14
CA VAL A 132 28.64 -30.53 37.55
C VAL A 132 29.26 -29.26 38.11
N GLN A 133 28.46 -28.44 38.77
CA GLN A 133 28.90 -27.21 39.43
C GLN A 133 28.94 -27.39 40.96
N PRO A 134 29.77 -26.61 41.69
CA PRO A 134 29.96 -26.77 43.14
C PRO A 134 28.73 -26.49 44.00
N ASP A 135 27.72 -25.82 43.46
CA ASP A 135 26.47 -25.43 44.12
C ASP A 135 25.37 -26.51 44.05
N GLY A 136 25.69 -27.70 43.55
CA GLY A 136 24.74 -28.81 43.39
C GLY A 136 24.01 -28.82 42.04
N PHE A 137 24.44 -27.99 41.08
CA PHE A 137 23.85 -27.91 39.75
C PHE A 137 24.50 -28.91 38.77
N ILE A 138 23.69 -29.75 38.13
CA ILE A 138 24.10 -30.69 37.08
C ILE A 138 23.41 -30.33 35.77
N ARG A 139 24.17 -30.23 34.69
CA ARG A 139 23.68 -29.96 33.33
C ARG A 139 24.23 -30.96 32.34
N PHE A 140 23.40 -31.43 31.41
CA PHE A 140 23.84 -32.31 30.32
C PHE A 140 22.98 -32.16 29.07
N ASP A 141 23.51 -32.60 27.93
CA ASP A 141 22.78 -32.65 26.68
C ASP A 141 22.10 -34.02 26.53
N HIS A 142 20.83 -34.01 26.10
CA HIS A 142 20.03 -35.19 25.84
C HIS A 142 19.28 -35.07 24.50
N GLY A 143 19.53 -36.00 23.58
CA GLY A 143 19.15 -35.87 22.16
C GLY A 143 17.75 -35.32 21.85
N ARG A 144 16.69 -35.83 22.49
CA ARG A 144 15.29 -35.40 22.23
C ARG A 144 14.93 -34.05 22.87
N TRP A 145 15.59 -33.69 23.98
CA TRP A 145 15.19 -32.57 24.84
C TRP A 145 16.22 -31.44 24.85
N GLY A 146 17.28 -31.55 24.04
CA GLY A 146 18.33 -30.55 23.97
C GLY A 146 19.15 -30.60 25.25
N GLN A 147 18.96 -29.62 26.12
CA GLN A 147 19.79 -29.39 27.29
C GLN A 147 18.95 -29.55 28.56
N VAL A 148 19.41 -30.37 29.50
CA VAL A 148 18.74 -30.69 30.75
C VAL A 148 19.50 -30.06 31.91
N GLU A 149 18.79 -29.36 32.81
CA GLU A 149 19.33 -28.71 34.00
C GLU A 149 18.67 -29.27 35.26
N LEU A 150 19.49 -29.66 36.25
CA LEU A 150 19.08 -30.29 37.49
C LEU A 150 19.72 -29.56 38.67
N HIS A 151 18.90 -29.12 39.62
CA HIS A 151 19.40 -28.50 40.85
C HIS A 151 19.16 -29.46 42.01
N LEU A 152 20.23 -30.08 42.51
CA LEU A 152 20.21 -30.97 43.67
C LEU A 152 20.86 -30.28 44.88
N SER A 153 20.72 -30.88 46.06
CA SER A 153 21.59 -30.56 47.18
C SER A 153 23.05 -30.90 46.82
N PRO A 154 24.05 -30.27 47.47
CA PRO A 154 25.46 -30.60 47.24
C PRO A 154 25.78 -32.09 47.47
N GLY A 155 25.13 -32.73 48.45
CA GLY A 155 25.26 -34.16 48.73
C GLY A 155 24.70 -35.03 47.61
N GLY A 156 23.47 -34.76 47.16
CA GLY A 156 22.82 -35.50 46.09
C GLY A 156 23.50 -35.31 44.74
N ALA A 157 24.02 -34.12 44.46
CA ALA A 157 24.83 -33.87 43.27
C ALA A 157 26.14 -34.67 43.29
N ALA A 158 26.82 -34.74 44.43
CA ALA A 158 28.04 -35.53 44.60
C ALA A 158 27.79 -37.04 44.47
N ALA A 159 26.63 -37.53 44.91
CA ALA A 159 26.23 -38.94 44.78
C ALA A 159 25.79 -39.30 43.34
N LEU A 160 25.12 -38.39 42.63
CA LEU A 160 24.62 -38.61 41.27
C LEU A 160 25.71 -38.44 40.19
N ALA A 161 26.62 -37.47 40.36
CA ALA A 161 27.63 -37.13 39.36
C ALA A 161 28.47 -38.31 38.83
N PRO A 162 29.00 -39.23 39.68
CA PRO A 162 29.79 -40.37 39.22
C PRO A 162 29.01 -41.40 38.39
N ARG A 163 27.66 -41.37 38.47
CA ARG A 163 26.76 -42.31 37.79
C ARG A 163 26.30 -41.80 36.42
N LEU A 164 26.62 -40.56 36.06
CA LEU A 164 26.32 -40.00 34.75
C LEU A 164 27.48 -40.26 33.77
N PRO A 165 27.19 -40.46 32.47
CA PRO A 165 28.22 -40.71 31.47
C PRO A 165 29.13 -39.48 31.28
N GLY A 166 30.44 -39.63 31.50
CA GLY A 166 31.42 -38.53 31.48
C GLY A 166 31.93 -38.09 30.10
N GLY A 167 31.32 -38.55 29.00
CA GLY A 167 31.81 -38.26 27.65
C GLY A 167 31.50 -36.83 27.19
N HIS A 168 32.54 -36.03 26.96
CA HIS A 168 32.44 -34.71 26.33
C HIS A 168 32.65 -34.79 24.82
N SER A 169 31.82 -34.09 24.06
CA SER A 169 32.02 -33.92 22.61
C SER A 169 33.26 -33.07 22.31
N ALA A 170 33.90 -33.31 21.16
CA ALA A 170 35.11 -32.59 20.78
C ALA A 170 34.90 -31.06 20.78
N GLY A 171 35.72 -30.33 21.55
CA GLY A 171 35.64 -28.87 21.68
C GLY A 171 34.60 -28.36 22.68
N PHE A 172 33.86 -29.23 23.39
CA PHE A 172 32.88 -28.83 24.40
C PHE A 172 33.54 -28.05 25.55
N ASP A 173 34.60 -28.58 26.15
CA ASP A 173 35.25 -27.96 27.32
C ASP A 173 35.79 -26.55 27.04
N GLN A 174 36.39 -26.36 25.86
CA GLN A 174 36.90 -25.05 25.43
C GLN A 174 35.77 -24.05 25.23
N ASN A 175 34.70 -24.45 24.52
CA ASN A 175 33.53 -23.60 24.29
C ASN A 175 32.80 -23.26 25.60
N TRP A 176 32.69 -24.23 26.51
CA TRP A 176 32.04 -24.10 27.80
C TRP A 176 32.82 -23.17 28.74
N ALA A 177 34.15 -23.29 28.79
CA ALA A 177 35.00 -22.37 29.53
C ALA A 177 34.89 -20.94 28.99
N ALA A 178 34.92 -20.77 27.65
CA ALA A 178 34.76 -19.46 27.02
C ALA A 178 33.38 -18.82 27.29
N LEU A 179 32.30 -19.61 27.23
CA LEU A 179 30.94 -19.15 27.55
C LEU A 179 30.82 -18.71 29.01
N ARG A 180 31.36 -19.47 29.96
CA ARG A 180 31.32 -19.11 31.38
C ARG A 180 32.11 -17.83 31.67
N ALA A 181 33.33 -17.73 31.14
CA ALA A 181 34.15 -16.53 31.29
C ALA A 181 33.46 -15.29 30.71
N PHE A 182 32.84 -15.43 29.53
CA PHE A 182 32.06 -14.36 28.91
C PHE A 182 30.83 -13.98 29.73
N SER A 183 30.05 -14.95 30.22
CA SER A 183 28.86 -14.69 31.03
C SER A 183 29.20 -13.95 32.32
N GLN A 184 30.26 -14.38 33.01
CA GLN A 184 30.76 -13.73 34.22
C GLN A 184 31.23 -12.29 33.94
N ALA A 185 31.95 -12.06 32.83
CA ALA A 185 32.37 -10.72 32.43
C ALA A 185 31.18 -9.81 32.09
N LEU A 186 30.14 -10.36 31.46
CA LEU A 186 28.92 -9.64 31.10
C LEU A 186 28.05 -9.32 32.33
N GLU A 187 27.96 -10.23 33.30
CA GLU A 187 27.28 -10.00 34.58
C GLU A 187 28.00 -8.96 35.45
N ALA A 188 29.32 -9.00 35.49
CA ALA A 188 30.15 -8.01 36.18
C ALA A 188 29.99 -6.59 35.60
N SER A 189 29.60 -6.48 34.33
CA SER A 189 29.35 -5.20 33.64
C SER A 189 27.92 -4.68 33.85
N GLY A 190 27.01 -5.51 34.36
CA GLY A 190 25.61 -5.16 34.64
C GLY A 190 24.68 -6.38 34.56
N ARG A 191 23.98 -6.67 35.67
CA ARG A 191 23.08 -7.83 35.77
C ARG A 191 21.77 -7.70 34.97
N TYR A 192 21.26 -6.48 34.80
CA TYR A 192 19.96 -6.21 34.18
C TYR A 192 20.05 -5.13 33.10
N ALA A 193 19.23 -5.29 32.05
CA ALA A 193 19.10 -4.38 30.92
C ALA A 193 17.95 -3.39 31.14
N TRP A 194 18.12 -2.48 32.11
CA TRP A 194 17.06 -1.58 32.57
C TRP A 194 16.58 -0.62 31.47
N VAL A 195 17.49 -0.13 30.63
CA VAL A 195 17.14 0.84 29.59
C VAL A 195 16.32 0.17 28.48
N THR A 196 16.68 -1.04 28.08
CA THR A 196 15.91 -1.83 27.12
C THR A 196 14.47 -2.03 27.61
N TYR A 197 14.29 -2.43 28.88
CA TYR A 197 12.94 -2.60 29.42
C TYR A 197 12.18 -1.28 29.56
N ALA A 198 12.85 -0.18 29.93
CA ALA A 198 12.23 1.14 29.99
C ALA A 198 11.75 1.60 28.60
N LEU A 199 12.56 1.39 27.56
CA LEU A 199 12.18 1.70 26.18
C LEU A 199 10.98 0.86 25.72
N VAL A 200 10.97 -0.44 26.05
CA VAL A 200 9.83 -1.32 25.74
C VAL A 200 8.55 -0.82 26.42
N LEU A 201 8.62 -0.51 27.72
CA LEU A 201 7.47 0.00 28.47
C LEU A 201 6.99 1.35 27.94
N LEU A 202 7.90 2.25 27.56
CA LEU A 202 7.55 3.56 26.99
C LEU A 202 6.79 3.42 25.67
N ASN A 203 7.25 2.54 24.77
CA ASN A 203 6.55 2.26 23.51
C ASN A 203 5.15 1.66 23.74
N ILE A 204 5.02 0.74 24.70
CA ILE A 204 3.72 0.17 25.08
C ILE A 204 2.80 1.25 25.65
N ALA A 205 3.31 2.13 26.51
CA ALA A 205 2.53 3.21 27.13
C ALA A 205 2.04 4.23 26.09
N ILE A 206 2.90 4.64 25.15
CA ILE A 206 2.51 5.56 24.07
C ILE A 206 1.47 4.92 23.16
N PHE A 207 1.66 3.66 22.77
CA PHE A 207 0.67 2.94 21.97
C PHE A 207 -0.66 2.79 22.71
N ALA A 208 -0.65 2.48 24.00
CA ALA A 208 -1.88 2.42 24.80
C ALA A 208 -2.61 3.77 24.84
N ALA A 209 -1.87 4.88 24.97
CA ALA A 209 -2.46 6.22 24.94
C ALA A 209 -3.06 6.55 23.56
N MET A 210 -2.38 6.17 22.46
CA MET A 210 -2.91 6.29 21.11
C MET A 210 -4.18 5.45 20.92
N ALA A 211 -4.19 4.22 21.42
CA ALA A 211 -5.33 3.31 21.34
C ALA A 211 -6.54 3.80 22.13
N VAL A 212 -6.33 4.35 23.33
CA VAL A 212 -7.41 4.95 24.13
C VAL A 212 -7.97 6.18 23.41
N LYS A 213 -7.13 7.05 22.86
CA LYS A 213 -7.59 8.26 22.16
C LYS A 213 -8.29 7.93 20.83
N GLY A 214 -7.81 6.93 20.11
CA GLY A 214 -8.36 6.54 18.80
C GLY A 214 -9.44 5.47 18.86
N GLU A 215 -9.78 4.97 20.06
CA GLU A 215 -10.74 3.89 20.34
C GLU A 215 -10.54 2.62 19.48
N ARG A 216 -9.29 2.35 19.09
CA ARG A 216 -8.91 1.21 18.22
C ARG A 216 -7.50 0.71 18.52
N LEU A 217 -7.23 -0.55 18.17
CA LEU A 217 -5.93 -1.21 18.36
C LEU A 217 -5.14 -1.41 17.06
N SER A 218 -5.68 -0.96 15.93
CA SER A 218 -5.10 -1.12 14.60
C SER A 218 -5.63 -0.07 13.63
N ALA A 219 -5.02 0.00 12.44
CA ALA A 219 -5.43 0.86 11.34
C ALA A 219 -5.38 2.36 11.67
N PHE A 220 -4.36 2.80 12.41
CA PHE A 220 -4.05 4.23 12.51
C PHE A 220 -3.60 4.75 11.15
N ASN A 221 -4.21 5.85 10.69
CA ASN A 221 -3.89 6.47 9.41
C ASN A 221 -2.78 7.52 9.57
N ALA A 222 -2.30 8.07 8.46
CA ALA A 222 -1.23 9.08 8.47
C ALA A 222 -1.58 10.31 9.33
N GLY A 223 -2.85 10.76 9.34
CA GLY A 223 -3.32 11.87 10.15
C GLY A 223 -3.23 11.60 11.65
N ASP A 224 -3.63 10.39 12.08
CA ASP A 224 -3.51 9.95 13.48
C ASP A 224 -2.05 10.00 13.95
N ILE A 225 -1.14 9.48 13.11
CA ILE A 225 0.28 9.43 13.40
C ILE A 225 0.89 10.83 13.43
N LEU A 226 0.55 11.69 12.47
CA LEU A 226 1.00 13.10 12.45
C LEU A 226 0.57 13.85 13.71
N ALA A 227 -0.66 13.67 14.16
CA ALA A 227 -1.21 14.34 15.35
C ALA A 227 -0.46 13.97 16.64
N TRP A 228 0.15 12.78 16.69
CA TRP A 228 0.91 12.31 17.84
C TRP A 228 2.44 12.51 17.71
N GLY A 229 2.91 13.10 16.60
CA GLY A 229 4.35 13.37 16.39
C GLY A 229 5.06 12.51 15.35
N GLY A 230 4.33 11.93 14.39
CA GLY A 230 4.91 11.26 13.23
C GLY A 230 5.90 12.15 12.48
N ASN A 231 6.93 11.54 11.90
CA ASN A 231 7.96 12.27 11.18
C ASN A 231 7.52 12.56 9.75
N TYR A 232 7.47 13.84 9.39
CA TYR A 232 7.00 14.28 8.09
C TYR A 232 7.79 15.52 7.68
N GLY A 233 8.48 15.44 6.55
CA GLY A 233 9.50 16.38 6.12
C GLY A 233 9.05 17.84 6.19
N PRO A 234 7.89 18.21 5.64
CA PRO A 234 7.41 19.58 5.71
C PRO A 234 7.22 20.13 7.12
N LEU A 235 6.67 19.34 8.05
CA LEU A 235 6.50 19.76 9.44
C LEU A 235 7.83 19.76 10.21
N THR A 236 8.64 18.72 10.01
CA THR A 236 9.95 18.60 10.65
C THR A 236 10.90 19.73 10.22
N ALA A 237 10.90 20.09 8.94
CA ALA A 237 11.73 21.16 8.37
C ALA A 237 11.23 22.58 8.73
N SER A 238 9.92 22.74 9.01
CA SER A 238 9.31 24.03 9.38
C SER A 238 9.36 24.36 10.87
N GLY A 239 10.03 23.53 11.69
CA GLY A 239 10.32 23.85 13.09
C GLY A 239 9.96 22.76 14.09
N GLU A 240 9.26 21.70 13.66
CA GLU A 240 8.85 20.59 14.52
C GLU A 240 9.92 19.47 14.58
N TRP A 241 11.18 19.84 14.80
CA TRP A 241 12.34 18.93 14.79
C TRP A 241 12.24 17.78 15.81
N TRP A 242 11.44 17.94 16.85
CA TRP A 242 11.15 16.89 17.85
C TRP A 242 10.50 15.65 17.22
N ARG A 243 9.86 15.79 16.05
CA ARG A 243 9.28 14.69 15.26
C ARG A 243 10.28 13.61 14.85
N LEU A 244 11.55 13.99 14.66
CA LEU A 244 12.65 13.06 14.38
C LEU A 244 12.85 12.02 15.49
N LEU A 245 12.45 12.36 16.72
CA LEU A 245 12.60 11.47 17.86
C LEU A 245 11.25 10.81 18.23
N SER A 246 10.16 11.57 18.29
CA SER A 246 8.86 11.05 18.72
C SER A 246 8.35 9.91 17.84
N THR A 247 8.58 9.98 16.52
CA THR A 247 8.18 8.94 15.55
C THR A 247 8.63 7.52 15.95
N SER A 248 9.79 7.41 16.61
CA SER A 248 10.39 6.14 17.02
C SER A 248 9.65 5.45 18.18
N PHE A 249 8.62 6.09 18.76
CA PHE A 249 7.88 5.55 19.89
C PHE A 249 6.42 5.17 19.56
N MET A 250 6.04 5.27 18.30
CA MET A 250 4.65 5.22 17.83
C MET A 250 4.47 4.03 16.88
N HIS A 251 3.28 3.44 16.83
CA HIS A 251 3.03 2.25 16.00
C HIS A 251 1.64 2.29 15.34
N LEU A 252 1.53 1.73 14.14
CA LEU A 252 0.30 1.72 13.32
C LEU A 252 -0.75 0.70 13.79
N ASP A 253 -0.31 -0.34 14.49
CA ASP A 253 -1.13 -1.42 14.99
C ASP A 253 -0.39 -2.23 16.07
N TRP A 254 -1.14 -3.07 16.76
CA TRP A 254 -0.62 -3.88 17.86
C TRP A 254 0.43 -4.90 17.41
N LEU A 255 0.36 -5.41 16.17
CA LEU A 255 1.30 -6.41 15.65
C LEU A 255 2.65 -5.77 15.34
N HIS A 256 2.63 -4.59 14.71
CA HIS A 256 3.81 -3.77 14.48
C HIS A 256 4.53 -3.45 15.81
N LEU A 257 3.78 -3.06 16.85
CA LEU A 257 4.34 -2.89 18.20
C LEU A 257 4.94 -4.20 18.73
N ALA A 258 4.19 -5.30 18.71
CA ALA A 258 4.62 -6.57 19.28
C ALA A 258 5.92 -7.08 18.66
N VAL A 259 6.05 -7.01 17.33
CA VAL A 259 7.25 -7.42 16.60
C VAL A 259 8.44 -6.52 16.96
N ASN A 260 8.25 -5.19 17.00
CA ASN A 260 9.32 -4.27 17.38
C ASN A 260 9.78 -4.50 18.83
N MET A 261 8.86 -4.71 19.76
CA MET A 261 9.20 -4.94 21.16
C MET A 261 9.87 -6.30 21.37
N TRP A 262 9.45 -7.32 20.64
CA TRP A 262 10.12 -8.63 20.62
C TRP A 262 11.56 -8.51 20.10
N ALA A 263 11.76 -7.81 19.00
CA ALA A 263 13.10 -7.56 18.44
C ALA A 263 13.97 -6.74 19.41
N LEU A 264 13.46 -5.62 19.92
CA LEU A 264 14.17 -4.75 20.87
C LEU A 264 14.56 -5.49 22.15
N ALA A 265 13.64 -6.28 22.74
CA ALA A 265 13.96 -7.09 23.91
C ALA A 265 14.95 -8.22 23.58
N GLY A 266 14.91 -8.77 22.38
CA GLY A 266 15.83 -9.79 21.90
C GLY A 266 17.27 -9.28 21.83
N VAL A 267 17.54 -8.30 20.96
CA VAL A 267 18.89 -7.80 20.70
C VAL A 267 19.33 -6.75 21.73
N GLY A 268 18.44 -5.87 22.17
CA GLY A 268 18.75 -4.74 23.05
C GLY A 268 19.32 -5.17 24.40
N ARG A 269 18.79 -6.24 25.01
CA ARG A 269 19.27 -6.72 26.30
C ARG A 269 20.75 -7.12 26.29
N LEU A 270 21.20 -7.75 25.20
CA LEU A 270 22.60 -8.13 25.05
C LEU A 270 23.45 -6.90 24.72
N THR A 271 23.01 -6.07 23.77
CA THR A 271 23.73 -4.86 23.34
C THR A 271 23.90 -3.85 24.48
N GLU A 272 22.89 -3.65 25.32
CA GLU A 272 22.97 -2.77 26.51
C GLU A 272 24.06 -3.24 27.47
N ARG A 273 24.17 -4.55 27.70
CA ARG A 273 25.21 -5.11 28.58
C ARG A 273 26.62 -5.01 27.96
N LEU A 274 26.72 -5.02 26.63
CA LEU A 274 27.99 -4.86 25.91
C LEU A 274 28.50 -3.41 25.92
N TYR A 275 27.61 -2.43 25.81
CA TYR A 275 27.97 -1.00 25.71
C TYR A 275 27.87 -0.23 27.04
N GLY A 276 27.10 -0.76 28.00
CA GLY A 276 26.71 -0.06 29.24
C GLY A 276 25.42 0.73 29.06
N ARG A 277 24.68 0.93 30.16
CA ARG A 277 23.27 1.36 30.11
C ARG A 277 23.10 2.79 29.58
N TRP A 278 23.94 3.73 30.03
CA TRP A 278 23.80 5.14 29.65
C TRP A 278 24.29 5.39 28.23
N ARG A 279 25.36 4.70 27.82
CA ARG A 279 25.82 4.73 26.42
C ARG A 279 24.78 4.16 25.48
N TYR A 280 24.24 2.99 25.82
CA TYR A 280 23.22 2.34 25.02
C TYR A 280 21.99 3.25 24.85
N GLY A 281 21.48 3.84 25.94
CA GLY A 281 20.35 4.76 25.89
C GLY A 281 20.62 5.97 24.99
N LEU A 282 21.76 6.65 25.15
CA LEU A 282 22.12 7.80 24.31
C LEU A 282 22.25 7.40 22.83
N LEU A 283 22.96 6.30 22.55
CA LEU A 283 23.13 5.80 21.19
C LEU A 283 21.79 5.41 20.56
N TYR A 284 20.88 4.79 21.32
CA TYR A 284 19.55 4.46 20.85
C TYR A 284 18.80 5.71 20.36
N LEU A 285 18.78 6.78 21.16
CA LEU A 285 18.09 8.03 20.80
C LEU A 285 18.76 8.72 19.60
N VAL A 286 20.10 8.73 19.54
CA VAL A 286 20.83 9.29 18.39
C VAL A 286 20.54 8.51 17.11
N MET A 287 20.59 7.18 17.17
CA MET A 287 20.29 6.32 16.01
C MET A 287 18.82 6.43 15.59
N ALA A 288 17.90 6.61 16.54
CA ALA A 288 16.49 6.89 16.25
C ALA A 288 16.34 8.16 15.40
N VAL A 289 17.04 9.24 15.78
CA VAL A 289 17.03 10.48 15.01
C VAL A 289 17.73 10.33 13.67
N MET A 290 18.89 9.66 13.60
CA MET A 290 19.61 9.42 12.34
C MET A 290 18.83 8.55 11.36
N ALA A 291 18.10 7.54 11.86
CA ALA A 291 17.19 6.73 11.04
C ALA A 291 16.04 7.59 10.50
N SER A 292 15.45 8.44 11.34
CA SER A 292 14.39 9.36 10.94
C SER A 292 14.87 10.42 9.94
N LEU A 293 16.11 10.89 10.06
CA LEU A 293 16.75 11.76 9.06
C LEU A 293 16.97 11.02 7.74
N ALA A 294 17.47 9.78 7.77
CA ALA A 294 17.65 8.98 6.56
C ALA A 294 16.33 8.74 5.82
N SER A 295 15.24 8.51 6.57
CA SER A 295 13.88 8.47 6.04
C SER A 295 13.48 9.78 5.35
N LEU A 296 13.64 10.93 6.01
CA LEU A 296 13.29 12.23 5.42
C LEU A 296 14.11 12.56 4.17
N LEU A 297 15.40 12.21 4.16
CA LEU A 297 16.27 12.44 3.01
C LEU A 297 15.87 11.58 1.81
N TRP A 298 15.22 10.44 2.06
CA TRP A 298 14.80 9.52 1.01
C TRP A 298 13.37 9.79 0.52
N ASN A 299 12.41 9.94 1.45
CA ASN A 299 11.00 10.18 1.20
C ASN A 299 10.44 11.20 2.19
N PRO A 300 10.67 12.51 1.98
CA PRO A 300 10.28 13.54 2.95
C PRO A 300 8.76 13.67 3.11
N THR A 301 7.96 13.10 2.22
CA THR A 301 6.51 13.24 2.17
C THR A 301 5.74 12.06 2.76
N VAL A 302 6.46 11.00 3.13
CA VAL A 302 5.87 9.85 3.79
C VAL A 302 5.91 10.09 5.29
N VAL A 303 4.80 9.83 5.97
CA VAL A 303 4.74 9.91 7.43
C VAL A 303 5.48 8.70 8.01
N GLY A 304 6.65 8.94 8.57
CA GLY A 304 7.45 7.93 9.26
C GLY A 304 6.88 7.58 10.64
N VAL A 305 6.96 6.30 11.00
CA VAL A 305 6.46 5.72 12.25
C VAL A 305 7.21 4.45 12.63
N GLY A 306 7.49 4.26 13.92
CA GLY A 306 7.96 2.99 14.46
C GLY A 306 9.37 3.03 15.03
N ALA A 307 9.59 2.21 16.06
CA ALA A 307 10.89 2.02 16.70
C ALA A 307 11.92 1.27 15.83
N SER A 308 11.48 0.74 14.68
CA SER A 308 12.26 -0.20 13.85
C SER A 308 13.59 0.40 13.37
N GLY A 309 13.63 1.66 12.93
CA GLY A 309 14.89 2.33 12.55
C GLY A 309 15.93 2.33 13.69
N ALA A 310 15.52 2.66 14.91
CA ALA A 310 16.37 2.61 16.09
C ALA A 310 16.80 1.16 16.44
N ILE A 311 15.89 0.19 16.29
CA ILE A 311 16.17 -1.23 16.50
C ILE A 311 17.22 -1.74 15.50
N TYR A 312 17.13 -1.34 14.23
CA TYR A 312 18.16 -1.61 13.22
C TYR A 312 19.51 -0.98 13.60
N GLY A 313 19.50 0.21 14.20
CA GLY A 313 20.69 0.79 14.83
C GLY A 313 21.25 -0.07 15.96
N VAL A 314 20.40 -0.64 16.82
CA VAL A 314 20.84 -1.58 17.88
C VAL A 314 21.46 -2.85 17.28
N PHE A 315 20.93 -3.35 16.16
CA PHE A 315 21.57 -4.44 15.41
C PHE A 315 22.93 -4.00 14.84
N GLY A 316 23.04 -2.78 14.30
CA GLY A 316 24.30 -2.20 13.84
C GLY A 316 25.35 -2.10 14.96
N LEU A 317 24.95 -1.62 16.15
CA LEU A 317 25.82 -1.61 17.33
C LEU A 317 26.30 -3.03 17.68
N PHE A 318 25.38 -3.99 17.70
CA PHE A 318 25.71 -5.38 18.01
C PHE A 318 26.73 -5.95 17.00
N ILE A 319 26.50 -5.74 15.71
CA ILE A 319 27.41 -6.18 14.64
C ILE A 319 28.77 -5.49 14.76
N ALA A 320 28.81 -4.18 14.97
CA ALA A 320 30.07 -3.44 15.15
C ALA A 320 30.88 -3.96 16.33
N TYR A 321 30.21 -4.28 17.44
CA TYR A 321 30.84 -4.90 18.59
C TYR A 321 31.45 -6.26 18.24
N LEU A 322 30.69 -7.12 17.54
CA LEU A 322 31.17 -8.42 17.09
C LEU A 322 32.37 -8.27 16.15
N LEU A 323 32.33 -7.38 15.17
CA LEU A 323 33.43 -7.17 14.23
C LEU A 323 34.72 -6.72 14.95
N ARG A 324 34.60 -5.85 15.95
CA ARG A 324 35.74 -5.34 16.73
C ARG A 324 36.27 -6.35 17.75
N HIS A 325 35.41 -7.21 18.28
CA HIS A 325 35.72 -8.09 19.41
C HIS A 325 35.45 -9.58 19.13
N TYR A 326 35.44 -10.01 17.86
CA TYR A 326 35.01 -11.35 17.45
C TYR A 326 35.76 -12.48 18.18
N ARG A 327 37.04 -12.28 18.47
CA ARG A 327 37.88 -13.25 19.22
C ARG A 327 37.52 -13.41 20.70
N ARG A 328 36.72 -12.48 21.25
CA ARG A 328 36.34 -12.44 22.67
C ARG A 328 34.89 -12.86 22.92
N VAL A 329 34.11 -13.08 21.85
CA VAL A 329 32.71 -13.52 21.95
C VAL A 329 32.65 -15.01 21.61
N PRO A 330 32.13 -15.87 22.49
CA PRO A 330 32.06 -17.31 22.23
C PRO A 330 31.22 -17.64 20.99
N GLY A 331 31.75 -18.49 20.10
CA GLY A 331 31.08 -18.90 18.86
C GLY A 331 29.65 -19.46 19.02
N PRO A 332 29.32 -20.24 20.07
CA PRO A 332 27.95 -20.69 20.33
C PRO A 332 26.96 -19.55 20.60
N LEU A 333 27.38 -18.50 21.30
CA LEU A 333 26.55 -17.32 21.56
C LEU A 333 26.28 -16.54 20.26
N ILE A 334 27.30 -16.42 19.41
CA ILE A 334 27.16 -15.82 18.08
C ILE A 334 26.12 -16.62 17.29
N ARG A 335 26.26 -17.95 17.14
CA ARG A 335 25.32 -18.76 16.36
C ARG A 335 23.86 -18.70 16.85
N SER A 336 23.65 -18.70 18.17
CA SER A 336 22.29 -18.73 18.76
C SER A 336 21.50 -17.43 18.54
N HIS A 337 22.18 -16.27 18.47
CA HIS A 337 21.53 -14.98 18.26
C HIS A 337 21.67 -14.46 16.84
N TRP A 338 22.73 -14.85 16.12
CA TRP A 338 23.03 -14.39 14.77
C TRP A 338 22.01 -14.86 13.74
N LEU A 339 21.59 -16.13 13.78
CA LEU A 339 20.68 -16.67 12.78
C LEU A 339 19.30 -16.01 12.84
N SER A 340 18.72 -15.87 14.04
CA SER A 340 17.42 -15.19 14.22
C SER A 340 17.50 -13.70 13.90
N SER A 341 18.60 -13.04 14.27
CA SER A 341 18.85 -11.63 13.92
C SER A 341 18.98 -11.44 12.41
N LEU A 342 19.76 -12.29 11.73
CA LEU A 342 19.96 -12.22 10.29
C LEU A 342 18.66 -12.50 9.52
N VAL A 343 17.91 -13.53 9.93
CA VAL A 343 16.60 -13.84 9.34
C VAL A 343 15.65 -12.65 9.52
N PHE A 344 15.59 -12.04 10.70
CA PHE A 344 14.76 -10.86 10.93
C PHE A 344 15.17 -9.67 10.06
N LEU A 345 16.48 -9.35 9.99
CA LEU A 345 17.01 -8.25 9.16
C LEU A 345 16.69 -8.45 7.68
N VAL A 346 16.99 -9.64 7.15
CA VAL A 346 16.80 -9.96 5.73
C VAL A 346 15.31 -10.01 5.39
N PHE A 347 14.50 -10.71 6.19
CA PHE A 347 13.06 -10.79 5.95
C PHE A 347 12.40 -9.41 5.96
N SER A 348 12.73 -8.58 6.96
CA SER A 348 12.10 -7.26 7.12
C SER A 348 12.55 -6.27 6.03
N LEU A 349 13.83 -6.26 5.63
CA LEU A 349 14.31 -5.44 4.51
C LEU A 349 13.72 -5.89 3.17
N THR A 350 13.72 -7.19 2.89
CA THR A 350 13.13 -7.76 1.66
C THR A 350 11.62 -7.49 1.61
N SER A 351 10.92 -7.64 2.74
CA SER A 351 9.50 -7.28 2.83
C SER A 351 9.28 -5.81 2.52
N GLY A 352 10.16 -4.90 2.94
CA GLY A 352 10.04 -3.48 2.61
C GLY A 352 10.41 -3.11 1.18
N PHE A 353 11.15 -3.96 0.46
CA PHE A 353 11.33 -3.80 -0.99
C PHE A 353 10.10 -4.27 -1.77
N LEU A 354 9.35 -5.24 -1.25
CA LEU A 354 8.21 -5.84 -1.91
C LEU A 354 6.87 -5.18 -1.56
N ASN A 355 6.76 -4.54 -0.39
CA ASN A 355 5.52 -3.95 0.12
C ASN A 355 5.66 -2.45 0.37
N THR A 356 4.64 -1.69 -0.06
CA THR A 356 4.52 -0.26 0.25
C THR A 356 4.15 -0.06 1.73
N GLY A 357 4.77 0.93 2.40
CA GLY A 357 4.51 1.24 3.81
C GLY A 357 5.58 0.80 4.82
N ILE A 358 6.66 0.15 4.36
CA ILE A 358 7.84 -0.16 5.20
C ILE A 358 8.98 0.81 4.86
N ASP A 359 9.50 1.48 5.88
CA ASP A 359 10.55 2.48 5.73
C ASP A 359 11.96 1.87 5.72
N ASN A 360 12.35 1.33 4.57
CA ASN A 360 13.68 0.76 4.37
C ASN A 360 14.79 1.80 4.48
N ALA A 361 14.52 3.08 4.20
CA ALA A 361 15.50 4.15 4.35
C ALA A 361 15.84 4.38 5.82
N ALA A 362 14.83 4.39 6.70
CA ALA A 362 15.05 4.40 8.16
C ALA A 362 15.81 3.17 8.64
N HIS A 363 15.49 1.98 8.12
CA HIS A 363 16.16 0.73 8.54
C HIS A 363 17.64 0.72 8.15
N VAL A 364 17.96 1.04 6.89
CA VAL A 364 19.33 1.10 6.40
C VAL A 364 20.10 2.23 7.09
N GLY A 365 19.50 3.41 7.20
CA GLY A 365 20.10 4.56 7.89
C GLY A 365 20.41 4.26 9.36
N GLY A 366 19.47 3.63 10.07
CA GLY A 366 19.65 3.16 11.44
C GLY A 366 20.79 2.15 11.55
N LEU A 367 20.80 1.12 10.70
CA LEU A 367 21.84 0.08 10.69
C LEU A 367 23.25 0.67 10.47
N LEU A 368 23.39 1.56 9.48
CA LEU A 368 24.66 2.23 9.18
C LEU A 368 25.10 3.16 10.32
N ALA A 369 24.16 3.91 10.92
CA ALA A 369 24.44 4.73 12.09
C ALA A 369 24.94 3.87 13.26
N GLY A 370 24.30 2.73 13.51
CA GLY A 370 24.71 1.77 14.53
C GLY A 370 26.07 1.15 14.27
N LEU A 371 26.38 0.79 13.02
CA LEU A 371 27.70 0.27 12.66
C LEU A 371 28.80 1.32 12.90
N GLY A 372 28.58 2.55 12.44
CA GLY A 372 29.51 3.66 12.59
C GLY A 372 29.73 4.03 14.05
N LEU A 373 28.66 4.41 14.76
CA LEU A 373 28.73 4.82 16.16
C LEU A 373 29.20 3.67 17.07
N GLY A 374 28.76 2.44 16.78
CA GLY A 374 29.14 1.25 17.52
C GLY A 374 30.63 0.93 17.42
N SER A 375 31.25 1.17 16.27
CA SER A 375 32.68 0.93 16.06
C SER A 375 33.56 1.88 16.89
N ILE A 376 33.08 3.11 17.12
CA ILE A 376 33.74 4.16 17.92
C ILE A 376 33.49 3.93 19.41
N ALA A 377 32.23 3.66 19.78
CA ALA A 377 31.78 3.57 21.16
C ALA A 377 32.03 2.19 21.82
N ALA A 378 32.41 1.17 21.05
CA ALA A 378 32.66 -0.18 21.56
C ALA A 378 33.74 -0.20 22.65
N ARG A 379 33.48 -1.00 23.70
CA ARG A 379 34.36 -1.14 24.87
C ARG A 379 34.87 -2.58 25.00
N PRO A 380 36.12 -2.77 25.45
CA PRO A 380 36.59 -4.07 25.89
C PRO A 380 35.77 -4.60 27.09
N LEU A 381 35.25 -5.83 27.00
CA LEU A 381 34.69 -6.55 28.16
C LEU A 381 35.77 -6.77 29.23
N GLY A 382 35.43 -6.55 30.50
CA GLY A 382 36.28 -6.87 31.65
C GLY A 382 36.98 -5.69 32.36
N ILE A 383 36.83 -4.46 31.88
CA ILE A 383 37.37 -3.27 32.59
C ILE A 383 36.41 -2.89 33.74
N ARG A 384 36.81 -3.17 34.98
CA ARG A 384 36.11 -2.69 36.19
C ARG A 384 36.38 -1.19 36.38
N GLY A 385 35.38 -0.34 36.14
CA GLY A 385 35.47 1.11 36.34
C GLY A 385 34.23 1.86 35.85
N PRO A 386 34.05 3.15 36.22
CA PRO A 386 32.88 3.93 35.84
C PRO A 386 32.70 4.06 34.32
N GLU A 387 31.47 4.29 33.87
CA GLU A 387 31.10 4.44 32.45
C GLU A 387 31.65 5.73 31.80
N ARG A 388 32.94 6.06 31.93
CA ARG A 388 33.55 7.27 31.34
C ARG A 388 33.91 7.07 29.87
N TRP A 389 33.42 7.95 29.00
CA TRP A 389 33.89 8.07 27.62
C TRP A 389 35.35 8.53 27.62
N SER A 390 36.19 8.00 26.73
CA SER A 390 37.44 8.71 26.44
C SER A 390 37.11 9.96 25.64
N TRP A 391 37.91 11.03 25.79
CA TRP A 391 37.72 12.26 25.02
C TRP A 391 37.71 12.01 23.51
N ALA A 392 38.55 11.08 23.03
CA ALA A 392 38.59 10.69 21.62
C ALA A 392 37.30 9.99 21.17
N GLN A 393 36.72 9.10 21.98
CA GLN A 393 35.46 8.44 21.65
C GLN A 393 34.28 9.41 21.69
N GLY A 394 34.23 10.27 22.72
CA GLY A 394 33.20 11.30 22.83
C GLY A 394 33.25 12.30 21.67
N GLY A 395 34.45 12.79 21.36
CA GLY A 395 34.68 13.68 20.22
C GLY A 395 34.35 13.02 18.87
N GLY A 396 34.71 11.74 18.67
CA GLY A 396 34.38 11.01 17.46
C GLY A 396 32.88 10.81 17.24
N VAL A 397 32.14 10.43 18.30
CA VAL A 397 30.68 10.33 18.24
C VAL A 397 30.02 11.68 17.97
N LEU A 398 30.47 12.74 18.65
CA LEU A 398 29.95 14.08 18.43
C LEU A 398 30.23 14.57 17.00
N ALA A 399 31.41 14.30 16.45
CA ALA A 399 31.75 14.65 15.07
C ALA A 399 30.82 13.95 14.06
N VAL A 400 30.54 12.66 14.23
CA VAL A 400 29.59 11.93 13.36
C VAL A 400 28.20 12.52 13.45
N ILE A 401 27.72 12.84 14.66
CA ILE A 401 26.42 13.50 14.87
C ILE A 401 26.39 14.84 14.13
N LEU A 402 27.38 15.72 14.36
CA LEU A 402 27.42 17.04 13.74
C LEU A 402 27.53 16.96 12.21
N LEU A 403 28.29 16.02 11.67
CA LEU A 403 28.40 15.81 10.22
C LEU A 403 27.07 15.35 9.61
N VAL A 404 26.38 14.39 10.22
CA VAL A 404 25.10 13.89 9.71
C VAL A 404 24.02 14.95 9.84
N PHE A 405 23.93 15.64 10.98
CA PHE A 405 22.96 16.73 11.15
C PHE A 405 23.27 17.92 10.22
N GLY A 406 24.53 18.34 10.12
CA GLY A 406 24.95 19.43 9.25
C GLY A 406 24.71 19.13 7.77
N GLY A 407 25.07 17.93 7.32
CA GLY A 407 24.79 17.45 5.96
C GLY A 407 23.30 17.33 5.66
N SER A 408 22.52 16.78 6.61
CA SER A 408 21.07 16.67 6.47
C SER A 408 20.41 18.05 6.42
N TYR A 409 20.82 18.99 7.28
CA TYR A 409 20.30 20.36 7.28
C TYR A 409 20.66 21.10 5.99
N ALA A 410 21.89 20.95 5.49
CA ALA A 410 22.29 21.54 4.21
C ALA A 410 21.49 20.97 3.03
N HIS A 411 21.26 19.65 3.01
CA HIS A 411 20.42 19.01 2.00
C HIS A 411 18.95 19.46 2.10
N MET A 412 18.39 19.50 3.32
CA MET A 412 17.01 19.92 3.58
C MET A 412 16.77 21.40 3.27
N ARG A 413 17.80 22.26 3.38
CA ARG A 413 17.74 23.67 2.91
C ARG A 413 17.68 23.77 1.39
N GLY A 414 18.25 22.80 0.67
CA GLY A 414 18.25 22.75 -0.79
C GLY A 414 16.99 22.10 -1.38
N THR A 415 16.29 21.28 -0.61
CA THR A 415 14.98 20.73 -0.99
C THR A 415 13.87 21.68 -0.53
N ASN A 416 12.93 22.03 -1.41
CA ASN A 416 11.83 22.94 -1.08
C ASN A 416 10.76 22.23 -0.22
N LEU A 417 11.16 21.74 0.95
CA LEU A 417 10.32 21.03 1.93
C LEU A 417 9.47 21.99 2.75
N GLN A 418 9.12 23.15 2.21
CA GLN A 418 8.11 23.99 2.83
C GLN A 418 6.75 23.34 2.63
N LEU A 419 5.83 23.57 3.57
CA LEU A 419 4.42 23.20 3.39
C LEU A 419 3.93 23.79 2.07
N ALA A 420 3.19 23.03 1.28
CA ALA A 420 2.61 23.54 0.04
C ALA A 420 1.57 24.62 0.37
N PRO A 421 1.21 25.51 -0.58
CA PRO A 421 0.21 26.54 -0.34
C PRO A 421 -1.10 26.02 0.26
N LEU A 422 -1.59 24.86 -0.17
CA LEU A 422 -2.77 24.21 0.42
C LEU A 422 -2.54 23.77 1.87
N GLU A 423 -1.39 23.21 2.19
CA GLU A 423 -1.09 22.77 3.57
C GLU A 423 -0.95 23.96 4.51
N GLN A 424 -0.27 25.02 4.07
CA GLN A 424 -0.19 26.28 4.80
C GLN A 424 -1.58 26.86 5.04
N TYR A 425 -2.42 26.86 4.00
CA TYR A 425 -3.80 27.32 4.08
C TYR A 425 -4.60 26.51 5.09
N MET A 426 -4.56 25.18 4.99
CA MET A 426 -5.29 24.28 5.89
C MET A 426 -4.80 24.38 7.34
N GLN A 427 -3.50 24.57 7.55
CA GLN A 427 -2.92 24.79 8.88
C GLN A 427 -3.40 26.11 9.49
N ALA A 428 -3.39 27.21 8.71
CA ALA A 428 -3.94 28.49 9.14
C ALA A 428 -5.45 28.42 9.44
N HIS A 429 -6.15 27.50 8.78
CA HIS A 429 -7.58 27.24 8.92
C HIS A 429 -7.89 25.96 9.72
N ALA A 430 -7.05 25.60 10.70
CA ALA A 430 -7.28 24.41 11.53
C ALA A 430 -8.66 24.41 12.23
N TRP A 431 -9.21 25.58 12.57
CA TRP A 431 -10.56 25.73 13.10
C TRP A 431 -11.64 25.17 12.17
N TYR A 432 -11.45 25.31 10.86
CA TYR A 432 -12.35 24.81 9.82
C TYR A 432 -12.17 23.31 9.64
N VAL A 433 -10.92 22.84 9.57
CA VAL A 433 -10.60 21.42 9.39
C VAL A 433 -11.12 20.60 10.58
N GLU A 434 -10.77 20.97 11.81
CA GLU A 434 -11.21 20.29 13.02
C GLU A 434 -12.71 20.47 13.27
N GLY A 435 -13.20 21.70 13.09
CA GLY A 435 -14.61 22.04 13.27
C GLY A 435 -15.50 21.26 12.30
N GLY A 436 -15.13 21.23 11.03
CA GLY A 436 -15.83 20.53 9.96
C GLY A 436 -15.83 19.03 10.14
N SER A 437 -14.69 18.43 10.47
CA SER A 437 -14.59 16.97 10.74
C SER A 437 -15.57 16.53 11.83
N ARG A 438 -15.64 17.26 12.95
CA ARG A 438 -16.59 16.95 14.04
C ARG A 438 -18.04 17.03 13.59
N ARG A 439 -18.38 17.94 12.68
CA ARG A 439 -19.76 18.10 12.17
C ARG A 439 -20.10 17.01 11.16
N GLU A 440 -19.12 16.57 10.38
CA GLU A 440 -19.28 15.44 9.47
C GLU A 440 -19.47 14.12 10.23
N GLU A 441 -18.69 13.90 11.30
CA GLU A 441 -18.88 12.74 12.18
C GLU A 441 -20.27 12.74 12.82
N LEU A 442 -20.70 13.87 13.36
CA LEU A 442 -22.05 14.02 13.91
C LEU A 442 -23.13 13.81 12.84
N TRP A 443 -22.96 14.37 11.65
CA TRP A 443 -23.87 14.16 10.52
C TRP A 443 -24.04 12.67 10.22
N MET A 444 -22.93 11.94 10.06
CA MET A 444 -22.95 10.51 9.75
C MET A 444 -23.65 9.71 10.86
N GLN A 445 -23.39 10.03 12.13
CA GLN A 445 -24.07 9.40 13.27
C GLN A 445 -25.58 9.65 13.22
N LEU A 446 -26.01 10.90 13.01
CA LEU A 446 -27.43 11.26 13.00
C LEU A 446 -28.17 10.63 11.81
N VAL A 447 -27.60 10.67 10.61
CA VAL A 447 -28.19 10.05 9.43
C VAL A 447 -28.30 8.53 9.61
N GLN A 448 -27.29 7.89 10.20
CA GLN A 448 -27.33 6.45 10.49
C GLN A 448 -28.40 6.11 11.53
N GLN A 449 -28.52 6.88 12.61
CA GLN A 449 -29.56 6.71 13.63
C GLN A 449 -30.96 6.88 13.04
N SER A 450 -31.16 7.88 12.18
CA SER A 450 -32.42 8.11 11.48
C SER A 450 -32.74 6.96 10.52
N GLY A 451 -31.77 6.49 9.74
CA GLY A 451 -31.93 5.35 8.83
C GLY A 451 -32.23 4.03 9.56
N ALA A 452 -31.74 3.89 10.80
CA ALA A 452 -32.06 2.77 11.68
C ALA A 452 -33.38 2.95 12.46
N GLY A 453 -34.09 4.06 12.27
CA GLY A 453 -35.34 4.38 12.97
C GLY A 453 -35.19 4.72 14.45
N GLN A 454 -33.97 5.04 14.92
CA GLN A 454 -33.69 5.37 16.32
C GLN A 454 -34.10 6.80 16.70
N ILE A 455 -34.13 7.71 15.72
CA ILE A 455 -34.61 9.08 15.85
C ILE A 455 -35.62 9.38 14.74
N SER A 456 -36.60 10.25 15.00
CA SER A 456 -37.55 10.64 13.96
C SER A 456 -36.90 11.60 12.95
N PRO A 457 -37.43 11.72 11.72
CA PRO A 457 -36.95 12.74 10.77
C PRO A 457 -37.00 14.16 11.34
N ARG A 458 -38.01 14.47 12.17
CA ARG A 458 -38.09 15.79 12.84
C ARG A 458 -36.96 15.98 13.85
N ASP A 459 -36.64 14.96 14.65
CA ASP A 459 -35.52 15.02 15.60
C ASP A 459 -34.17 15.13 14.87
N LEU A 460 -34.03 14.47 13.71
CA LEU A 460 -32.87 14.65 12.83
C LEU A 460 -32.75 16.10 12.38
N ALA A 461 -33.85 16.71 11.89
CA ALA A 461 -33.87 18.09 11.45
C ALA A 461 -33.48 19.06 12.57
N ASP A 462 -34.04 18.87 13.77
CA ASP A 462 -33.77 19.72 14.93
C ASP A 462 -32.30 19.63 15.36
N GLN A 463 -31.70 18.45 15.33
CA GLN A 463 -30.28 18.26 15.66
C GLN A 463 -29.36 18.86 14.60
N ILE A 464 -29.64 18.69 13.31
CA ILE A 464 -28.87 19.33 12.23
C ILE A 464 -28.96 20.86 12.35
N GLU A 465 -30.15 21.40 12.58
CA GLU A 465 -30.37 22.84 12.71
C GLU A 465 -29.66 23.45 13.92
N LYS A 466 -29.56 22.72 15.02
CA LYS A 466 -28.93 23.18 16.25
C LYS A 466 -27.42 22.99 16.30
N GLU A 467 -26.90 21.85 15.85
CA GLU A 467 -25.51 21.43 16.09
C GLU A 467 -24.61 21.56 14.84
N ILE A 468 -25.18 21.47 13.63
CA ILE A 468 -24.42 21.38 12.36
C ILE A 468 -24.51 22.68 11.56
N LEU A 469 -25.72 23.15 11.26
CA LEU A 469 -25.94 24.35 10.43
C LEU A 469 -25.24 25.63 10.94
N PRO A 470 -25.20 25.93 12.25
CA PRO A 470 -24.55 27.13 12.75
C PRO A 470 -23.06 27.19 12.40
N PHE A 471 -22.36 26.04 12.44
CA PHE A 471 -20.94 25.97 12.09
C PHE A 471 -20.71 26.34 10.63
N TRP A 472 -21.45 25.74 9.69
CA TRP A 472 -21.27 26.02 8.26
C TRP A 472 -21.66 27.45 7.89
N ARG A 473 -22.66 28.03 8.56
CA ARG A 473 -23.04 29.45 8.41
C ARG A 473 -21.91 30.38 8.88
N ASP A 474 -21.34 30.14 10.06
CA ASP A 474 -20.22 30.94 10.57
C ASP A 474 -18.96 30.77 9.72
N ALA A 475 -18.65 29.53 9.30
CA ALA A 475 -17.53 29.24 8.42
C ALA A 475 -17.62 29.99 7.10
N GLU A 476 -18.80 30.02 6.46
CA GLU A 476 -19.02 30.79 5.25
C GLU A 476 -18.75 32.28 5.46
N GLN A 477 -19.25 32.86 6.56
CA GLN A 477 -19.05 34.28 6.85
C GLN A 477 -17.60 34.65 7.14
N ARG A 478 -16.83 33.76 7.77
CA ARG A 478 -15.40 33.95 8.01
C ARG A 478 -14.61 33.90 6.71
N LEU A 479 -14.84 32.88 5.88
CA LEU A 479 -14.17 32.70 4.59
C LEU A 479 -14.56 33.80 3.58
N LEU A 480 -15.78 34.35 3.67
CA LEU A 480 -16.17 35.51 2.86
C LEU A 480 -15.40 36.79 3.19
N LYS A 481 -14.91 36.91 4.43
CA LYS A 481 -14.13 38.07 4.90
C LYS A 481 -12.62 37.87 4.74
N GLU A 482 -12.22 36.78 4.07
CA GLU A 482 -10.83 36.43 3.88
C GLU A 482 -10.09 37.49 3.05
N ASP A 483 -8.81 37.71 3.36
CA ASP A 483 -8.03 38.86 2.91
C ASP A 483 -7.88 38.90 1.39
N ALA A 484 -8.11 40.08 0.78
CA ALA A 484 -7.81 40.33 -0.63
C ALA A 484 -6.29 40.28 -0.94
N SER A 485 -5.43 40.21 0.09
CA SER A 485 -3.99 39.99 -0.04
C SER A 485 -3.59 38.55 -0.39
N LEU A 486 -4.52 37.58 -0.35
CA LEU A 486 -4.25 36.23 -0.88
C LEU A 486 -3.90 36.32 -2.36
N THR A 487 -2.79 35.69 -2.76
CA THR A 487 -2.31 35.67 -4.14
C THR A 487 -1.99 34.26 -4.62
N GLY A 488 -2.05 34.06 -5.93
CA GLY A 488 -1.70 32.79 -6.57
C GLY A 488 -2.58 31.63 -6.11
N GLU A 489 -1.94 30.50 -5.77
CA GLU A 489 -2.61 29.24 -5.43
C GLU A 489 -3.52 29.35 -4.19
N GLN A 490 -3.18 30.20 -3.21
CA GLN A 490 -3.99 30.38 -2.00
C GLN A 490 -5.37 30.96 -2.31
N THR A 491 -5.50 31.80 -3.34
CA THR A 491 -6.79 32.34 -3.77
C THR A 491 -7.69 31.24 -4.36
N GLU A 492 -7.11 30.31 -5.13
CA GLU A 492 -7.83 29.15 -5.68
C GLU A 492 -8.30 28.22 -4.56
N ILE A 493 -7.44 27.96 -3.58
CA ILE A 493 -7.75 27.13 -2.41
C ILE A 493 -8.86 27.75 -1.56
N ALA A 494 -8.80 29.06 -1.29
CA ALA A 494 -9.83 29.77 -0.55
C ALA A 494 -11.18 29.69 -1.27
N ALA A 495 -11.20 29.93 -2.58
CA ALA A 495 -12.41 29.85 -3.40
C ALA A 495 -13.00 28.43 -3.40
N ALA A 496 -12.17 27.39 -3.52
CA ALA A 496 -12.60 26.00 -3.45
C ALA A 496 -13.18 25.63 -2.07
N THR A 497 -12.51 26.07 -0.99
CA THR A 497 -12.94 25.85 0.39
C THR A 497 -14.29 26.52 0.67
N LEU A 498 -14.45 27.78 0.25
CA LEU A 498 -15.72 28.50 0.36
C LEU A 498 -16.84 27.82 -0.44
N GLY A 499 -16.54 27.35 -1.65
CA GLY A 499 -17.48 26.59 -2.49
C GLY A 499 -17.98 25.32 -1.79
N PHE A 500 -17.07 24.57 -1.18
CA PHE A 500 -17.39 23.38 -0.40
C PHE A 500 -18.26 23.70 0.83
N VAL A 501 -17.90 24.73 1.60
CA VAL A 501 -18.67 25.17 2.78
C VAL A 501 -20.10 25.55 2.38
N ARG A 502 -20.27 26.26 1.26
CA ARG A 502 -21.59 26.63 0.72
C ARG A 502 -22.41 25.40 0.34
N ALA A 503 -21.81 24.47 -0.39
CA ALA A 503 -22.48 23.25 -0.81
C ALA A 503 -22.89 22.38 0.39
N ARG A 504 -22.02 22.22 1.40
CA ARG A 504 -22.35 21.52 2.65
C ARG A 504 -23.46 22.18 3.44
N ARG A 505 -23.46 23.51 3.54
CA ARG A 505 -24.56 24.25 4.16
C ARG A 505 -25.87 24.01 3.41
N ALA A 506 -25.85 24.04 2.07
CA ALA A 506 -27.04 23.83 1.25
C ALA A 506 -27.61 22.43 1.43
N VAL A 507 -26.76 21.39 1.44
CA VAL A 507 -27.19 19.99 1.71
C VAL A 507 -27.77 19.86 3.13
N ALA A 508 -27.13 20.45 4.14
CA ALA A 508 -27.65 20.40 5.50
C ALA A 508 -29.02 21.09 5.63
N GLN A 509 -29.21 22.24 4.95
CA GLN A 509 -30.50 22.92 4.91
C GLN A 509 -31.56 22.10 4.18
N LEU A 510 -31.19 21.47 3.06
CA LEU A 510 -32.08 20.60 2.29
C LEU A 510 -32.63 19.44 3.14
N VAL A 511 -31.77 18.76 3.91
CA VAL A 511 -32.20 17.65 4.77
C VAL A 511 -33.13 18.12 5.88
N VAL A 512 -32.90 19.32 6.44
CA VAL A 512 -33.82 19.92 7.42
C VAL A 512 -35.19 20.20 6.79
N ASP A 513 -35.20 20.78 5.58
CA ASP A 513 -36.43 21.14 4.86
C ASP A 513 -37.22 19.88 4.48
N GLU A 514 -36.56 18.86 3.92
CA GLU A 514 -37.15 17.55 3.58
C GLU A 514 -37.75 16.85 4.80
N SER A 515 -36.99 16.78 5.90
CA SER A 515 -37.40 16.12 7.13
C SER A 515 -38.60 16.80 7.81
N ARG A 516 -38.86 18.08 7.49
CA ARG A 516 -40.02 18.86 7.96
C ARG A 516 -41.18 18.87 6.95
N ASN A 517 -41.13 18.05 5.90
CA ASN A 517 -42.10 17.97 4.80
C ASN A 517 -42.18 19.25 3.94
N ALA A 518 -41.13 20.06 3.89
CA ALA A 518 -40.99 21.18 2.97
C ALA A 518 -40.07 20.77 1.81
N LEU A 519 -40.57 19.91 0.91
CA LEU A 519 -39.76 19.40 -0.19
C LEU A 519 -39.54 20.48 -1.27
N PRO A 520 -38.28 20.85 -1.58
CA PRO A 520 -37.99 21.61 -2.78
C PRO A 520 -38.25 20.76 -4.04
N ALA A 521 -38.35 21.41 -5.19
CA ALA A 521 -38.50 20.71 -6.47
C ALA A 521 -37.33 19.72 -6.68
N PRO A 522 -37.59 18.51 -7.23
CA PRO A 522 -36.55 17.48 -7.44
C PRO A 522 -35.31 17.99 -8.20
N GLU A 523 -35.50 18.89 -9.15
CA GLU A 523 -34.41 19.54 -9.90
C GLU A 523 -33.46 20.31 -8.97
N LYS A 524 -34.01 21.01 -7.97
CA LYS A 524 -33.24 21.80 -7.00
C LYS A 524 -32.50 20.91 -5.99
N VAL A 525 -33.08 19.74 -5.66
CA VAL A 525 -32.40 18.71 -4.85
C VAL A 525 -31.15 18.24 -5.59
N GLN A 526 -31.31 17.86 -6.86
CA GLN A 526 -30.22 17.35 -7.68
C GLN A 526 -29.12 18.42 -7.86
N GLU A 527 -29.50 19.67 -8.13
CA GLU A 527 -28.56 20.79 -8.25
C GLU A 527 -27.69 20.97 -6.99
N ILE A 528 -28.30 20.91 -5.80
CA ILE A 528 -27.58 21.04 -4.53
C ILE A 528 -26.59 19.88 -4.34
N VAL A 529 -27.02 18.63 -4.61
CA VAL A 529 -26.15 17.46 -4.51
C VAL A 529 -24.99 17.53 -5.49
N ASP A 530 -25.26 17.88 -6.74
CA ASP A 530 -24.23 18.02 -7.78
C ASP A 530 -23.23 19.13 -7.43
N SER A 531 -23.68 20.23 -6.81
CA SER A 531 -22.79 21.30 -6.34
C SER A 531 -21.81 20.82 -5.27
N LEU A 532 -22.22 19.92 -4.38
CA LEU A 532 -21.36 19.32 -3.37
C LEU A 532 -20.35 18.37 -4.00
N ASP A 533 -20.81 17.52 -4.92
CA ASP A 533 -19.97 16.58 -5.67
C ASP A 533 -18.85 17.30 -6.43
N VAL A 534 -19.17 18.41 -7.10
CA VAL A 534 -18.18 19.25 -7.79
C VAL A 534 -17.22 19.93 -6.81
N ALA A 535 -17.71 20.45 -5.70
CA ALA A 535 -16.85 21.09 -4.69
C ALA A 535 -15.88 20.09 -4.06
N LEU A 536 -16.33 18.88 -3.74
CA LEU A 536 -15.50 17.79 -3.25
C LEU A 536 -14.44 17.38 -4.28
N ALA A 537 -14.83 17.23 -5.54
CA ALA A 537 -13.90 16.91 -6.61
C ALA A 537 -12.81 17.98 -6.77
N ARG A 538 -13.17 19.26 -6.68
CA ARG A 538 -12.19 20.37 -6.72
C ARG A 538 -11.22 20.33 -5.54
N MET A 539 -11.72 20.10 -4.34
CA MET A 539 -10.86 19.95 -3.15
C MET A 539 -9.91 18.76 -3.30
N GLU A 540 -10.36 17.65 -3.86
CA GLU A 540 -9.54 16.46 -4.07
C GLU A 540 -8.46 16.67 -5.14
N VAL A 541 -8.78 17.38 -6.24
CA VAL A 541 -7.78 17.80 -7.24
C VAL A 541 -6.68 18.64 -6.58
N LEU A 542 -7.04 19.67 -5.81
CA LEU A 542 -6.08 20.52 -5.10
C LEU A 542 -5.23 19.71 -4.11
N ARG A 543 -5.87 18.78 -3.36
CA ARG A 543 -5.19 17.89 -2.42
C ARG A 543 -4.18 16.99 -3.12
N LEU A 544 -4.53 16.40 -4.25
CA LEU A 544 -3.65 15.54 -5.03
C LEU A 544 -2.50 16.32 -5.66
N ARG A 545 -2.78 17.49 -6.25
CA ARG A 545 -1.75 18.40 -6.76
C ARG A 545 -0.73 18.72 -5.68
N THR A 546 -1.21 19.07 -4.49
CA THR A 546 -0.41 19.36 -3.30
C THR A 546 0.41 18.17 -2.84
N ALA A 547 -0.20 16.99 -2.70
CA ALA A 547 0.49 15.79 -2.25
C ALA A 547 1.65 15.42 -3.20
N MET A 548 1.42 15.54 -4.52
CA MET A 548 2.43 15.27 -5.54
C MET A 548 3.45 16.41 -5.68
N SER A 549 3.08 17.61 -5.25
CA SER A 549 3.91 18.81 -5.22
C SER A 549 5.17 18.63 -4.36
N HIS A 550 5.11 17.76 -3.36
CA HIS A 550 6.22 17.46 -2.46
C HIS A 550 7.07 16.27 -2.90
N VAL A 551 6.63 15.49 -3.88
CA VAL A 551 7.43 14.41 -4.45
C VAL A 551 8.50 15.06 -5.31
N PRO A 552 9.79 15.03 -4.93
CA PRO A 552 10.83 15.59 -5.78
C PRO A 552 10.85 14.73 -7.04
N SER A 553 10.66 15.34 -8.22
CA SER A 553 10.93 14.66 -9.48
C SER A 553 12.31 13.99 -9.41
N SER A 554 13.27 14.62 -8.71
CA SER A 554 14.68 14.25 -8.56
C SER A 554 15.05 13.03 -7.68
N LEU A 555 14.18 12.50 -6.81
CA LEU A 555 14.53 11.31 -6.00
C LEU A 555 14.04 10.01 -6.62
N ALA A 556 12.91 10.05 -7.34
CA ALA A 556 12.50 8.99 -8.26
C ALA A 556 13.26 9.02 -9.60
N SER A 557 13.84 10.18 -9.98
CA SER A 557 14.76 10.36 -11.11
C SER A 557 16.20 10.65 -10.66
N ASN A 558 16.69 9.93 -9.63
CA ASN A 558 18.12 9.98 -9.36
C ASN A 558 18.85 9.44 -10.60
N THR A 559 19.44 10.35 -11.39
CA THR A 559 20.06 10.03 -12.67
C THR A 559 21.10 8.91 -12.54
N ALA A 560 21.75 8.75 -11.39
CA ALA A 560 22.68 7.65 -11.15
C ALA A 560 21.98 6.29 -10.96
N LEU A 561 20.85 6.26 -10.25
CA LEU A 561 20.10 5.04 -9.96
C LEU A 561 19.25 4.62 -11.15
N GLU A 562 18.70 5.59 -11.88
CA GLU A 562 18.01 5.39 -13.14
C GLU A 562 19.00 5.00 -14.25
N TYR A 563 20.20 5.59 -14.29
CA TYR A 563 21.31 5.13 -15.14
C TYR A 563 21.71 3.70 -14.82
N VAL A 564 21.85 3.34 -13.54
CA VAL A 564 22.16 1.96 -13.11
C VAL A 564 21.02 1.00 -13.45
N HIS A 565 19.76 1.37 -13.25
CA HIS A 565 18.59 0.57 -13.62
C HIS A 565 18.51 0.36 -15.14
N ARG A 566 18.61 1.43 -15.93
CA ARG A 566 18.63 1.38 -17.40
C ARG A 566 19.80 0.54 -17.92
N ARG A 567 20.97 0.58 -17.26
CA ARG A 567 22.16 -0.21 -17.65
C ARG A 567 22.05 -1.69 -17.25
N LEU A 568 21.43 -1.98 -16.11
CA LEU A 568 21.29 -3.35 -15.58
C LEU A 568 20.10 -4.10 -16.19
N PHE A 569 18.99 -3.39 -16.48
CA PHE A 569 17.72 -4.01 -16.85
C PHE A 569 17.23 -3.60 -18.26
N GLY A 570 17.86 -2.62 -18.91
CA GLY A 570 17.68 -2.39 -20.35
C GLY A 570 16.41 -1.69 -20.78
N ASP A 571 15.59 -1.15 -19.88
CA ASP A 571 14.34 -0.49 -20.27
C ASP A 571 14.62 0.89 -20.91
N GLU A 572 14.68 0.92 -22.25
CA GLU A 572 14.45 2.16 -23.00
C GLU A 572 13.02 2.65 -22.79
N ALA A 573 12.78 3.94 -23.02
CA ALA A 573 11.43 4.50 -23.01
C ALA A 573 10.57 3.78 -24.06
N VAL A 574 9.77 2.82 -23.60
CA VAL A 574 8.92 1.95 -24.42
C VAL A 574 7.85 2.81 -25.09
N CYS A 575 7.73 2.71 -26.41
CA CYS A 575 6.50 3.11 -27.07
C CYS A 575 5.43 2.09 -26.70
N VAL A 576 4.52 2.51 -25.83
CA VAL A 576 3.39 1.72 -25.37
C VAL A 576 2.32 1.78 -26.45
N GLU A 577 1.96 0.63 -26.97
CA GLU A 577 0.85 0.47 -27.90
C GLU A 577 -0.39 -0.06 -27.16
N HIS A 578 -1.55 0.29 -27.69
CA HIS A 578 -2.80 -0.31 -27.24
C HIS A 578 -2.81 -1.83 -27.52
N PRO A 579 -3.58 -2.63 -26.74
CA PRO A 579 -3.64 -4.07 -26.94
C PRO A 579 -4.10 -4.45 -28.37
N PRO A 580 -3.58 -5.55 -28.97
CA PRO A 580 -3.93 -5.98 -30.33
C PRO A 580 -5.42 -6.30 -30.56
N VAL A 581 -6.19 -6.45 -29.48
CA VAL A 581 -7.65 -6.64 -29.56
C VAL A 581 -8.37 -5.42 -30.13
N LEU A 582 -7.78 -4.22 -30.02
CA LEU A 582 -8.35 -2.98 -30.52
C LEU A 582 -7.98 -2.69 -31.98
N GLY A 583 -7.18 -3.55 -32.60
CA GLY A 583 -6.74 -3.43 -33.99
C GLY A 583 -5.27 -3.78 -34.17
N PRO A 584 -4.83 -4.07 -35.40
CA PRO A 584 -3.42 -4.30 -35.69
C PRO A 584 -2.62 -2.99 -35.62
N GLY A 585 -1.45 -3.03 -34.98
CA GLY A 585 -0.47 -1.95 -35.00
C GLY A 585 0.22 -1.79 -36.36
N VAL A 586 1.05 -0.76 -36.47
CA VAL A 586 1.87 -0.47 -37.66
C VAL A 586 2.91 -1.58 -37.84
N ALA A 587 2.97 -2.19 -39.03
CA ALA A 587 3.96 -3.22 -39.30
C ALA A 587 5.32 -2.61 -39.69
N ASP A 588 6.41 -3.37 -39.50
CA ASP A 588 7.73 -2.96 -39.97
C ASP A 588 7.79 -2.77 -41.50
N THR A 589 6.96 -3.52 -42.21
CA THR A 589 6.80 -3.46 -43.67
C THR A 589 5.96 -2.29 -44.15
N ASP A 590 5.22 -1.61 -43.26
CA ASP A 590 4.41 -0.46 -43.63
C ASP A 590 5.32 0.74 -43.97
N ARG A 591 4.87 1.55 -44.94
CA ARG A 591 5.62 2.71 -45.39
C ARG A 591 5.73 3.74 -44.27
N LYS A 592 6.94 4.16 -43.92
CA LYS A 592 7.19 5.01 -42.73
C LYS A 592 6.65 6.44 -42.86
N ASP A 593 6.34 6.89 -44.08
CA ASP A 593 5.72 8.17 -44.40
C ASP A 593 4.23 8.04 -44.77
N ASP A 594 3.59 6.88 -44.55
CA ASP A 594 2.12 6.76 -44.61
C ASP A 594 1.47 7.35 -43.34
N GLY A 595 0.21 7.75 -43.45
CA GLY A 595 -0.55 8.38 -42.36
C GLY A 595 -0.48 7.63 -41.03
N PRO A 596 -0.86 6.34 -40.97
CA PRO A 596 -0.80 5.54 -39.74
C PRO A 596 0.61 5.37 -39.16
N ALA A 597 1.64 5.24 -40.01
CA ALA A 597 3.02 5.13 -39.56
C ALA A 597 3.53 6.44 -38.92
N LEU A 598 3.19 7.58 -39.52
CA LEU A 598 3.49 8.89 -38.94
C LEU A 598 2.69 9.14 -37.66
N PHE A 599 1.41 8.74 -37.63
CA PHE A 599 0.58 8.78 -36.42
C PHE A 599 1.26 8.04 -35.27
N HIS A 600 1.63 6.77 -35.49
CA HIS A 600 2.33 5.97 -34.50
C HIS A 600 3.68 6.59 -34.09
N ALA A 601 4.47 7.09 -35.04
CA ALA A 601 5.75 7.74 -34.73
C ALA A 601 5.58 8.98 -33.82
N ILE A 602 4.56 9.79 -34.07
CA ILE A 602 4.21 10.96 -33.24
C ILE A 602 3.71 10.52 -31.87
N SER A 603 2.86 9.48 -31.80
CA SER A 603 2.43 8.88 -30.53
C SER A 603 3.63 8.47 -29.69
N CYS A 604 4.53 7.64 -30.22
CA CYS A 604 5.73 7.21 -29.52
C CYS A 604 6.65 8.38 -29.10
N GLN A 605 6.77 9.39 -29.97
CA GLN A 605 7.56 10.59 -29.68
C GLN A 605 7.01 11.33 -28.46
N SER A 606 5.69 11.54 -28.40
CA SER A 606 5.04 12.22 -27.27
C SER A 606 5.21 11.47 -25.95
N GLN A 607 5.16 10.15 -25.98
CA GLN A 607 5.42 9.31 -24.80
C GLN A 607 6.85 9.47 -24.31
N ARG A 608 7.84 9.41 -25.21
CA ARG A 608 9.26 9.60 -24.86
C ARG A 608 9.51 10.98 -24.25
N GLU A 609 8.95 12.03 -24.85
CA GLU A 609 9.10 13.40 -24.34
C GLU A 609 8.45 13.56 -22.96
N PHE A 610 7.27 12.96 -22.74
CA PHE A 610 6.62 12.96 -21.42
C PHE A 610 7.41 12.20 -20.36
N LEU A 611 7.92 11.01 -20.68
CA LEU A 611 8.74 10.20 -19.77
C LEU A 611 10.11 10.83 -19.48
N ALA A 612 10.65 11.60 -20.43
CA ALA A 612 11.88 12.36 -20.28
C ALA A 612 11.70 13.71 -19.57
N GLU A 613 10.46 14.11 -19.24
CA GLU A 613 10.11 15.43 -18.71
C GLU A 613 10.52 16.59 -19.64
N ASP A 614 10.59 16.33 -20.95
CA ASP A 614 10.84 17.35 -21.98
C ASP A 614 9.54 18.09 -22.33
N TYR A 615 9.07 18.86 -21.36
CA TYR A 615 7.82 19.62 -21.47
C TYR A 615 7.89 20.72 -22.51
N GLU A 616 9.08 21.29 -22.76
CA GLU A 616 9.28 22.29 -23.81
C GLU A 616 8.99 21.71 -25.20
N ALA A 617 9.50 20.50 -25.49
CA ALA A 617 9.21 19.81 -26.74
C ALA A 617 7.71 19.49 -26.88
N LEU A 618 7.06 19.02 -25.80
CA LEU A 618 5.63 18.73 -25.80
C LEU A 618 4.79 19.98 -26.08
N GLU A 619 5.02 21.09 -25.38
CA GLU A 619 4.34 22.37 -25.61
C GLU A 619 4.50 22.85 -27.06
N GLY A 620 5.73 22.76 -27.58
CA GLY A 620 6.05 23.13 -28.96
C GLY A 620 5.28 22.28 -29.98
N ARG A 621 5.13 20.98 -29.75
CA ARG A 621 4.36 20.08 -30.63
C ARG A 621 2.87 20.33 -30.56
N PHE A 622 2.31 20.46 -29.35
CA PHE A 622 0.91 20.79 -29.17
C PHE A 622 0.53 22.06 -29.94
N THR A 623 1.34 23.12 -29.78
CA THR A 623 1.12 24.39 -30.48
C THR A 623 1.22 24.21 -32.00
N ARG A 624 2.22 23.48 -32.48
CA ARG A 624 2.43 23.22 -33.93
C ARG A 624 1.26 22.44 -34.54
N TYR A 625 0.82 21.37 -33.89
CA TYR A 625 -0.22 20.50 -34.43
C TYR A 625 -1.63 21.09 -34.29
N LEU A 626 -1.84 22.04 -33.37
CA LEU A 626 -3.09 22.79 -33.30
C LEU A 626 -3.30 23.71 -34.53
N ALA A 627 -2.21 24.11 -35.21
CA ALA A 627 -2.29 25.01 -36.37
C ALA A 627 -2.93 24.36 -37.62
N LYS A 628 -2.90 23.02 -37.73
CA LYS A 628 -3.50 22.29 -38.86
C LYS A 628 -3.95 20.90 -38.41
N LEU A 629 -5.27 20.65 -38.45
CA LEU A 629 -5.88 19.47 -37.84
C LEU A 629 -5.96 18.24 -38.76
N SER A 630 -5.92 18.39 -40.08
CA SER A 630 -5.86 17.30 -41.06
C SER A 630 -4.52 17.35 -41.82
N ASP A 631 -3.41 17.14 -41.11
CA ASP A 631 -2.05 17.33 -41.61
C ASP A 631 -1.32 16.04 -42.03
N LEU A 632 -1.88 14.86 -41.72
CA LEU A 632 -1.30 13.58 -42.14
C LEU A 632 -1.71 13.19 -43.57
N PRO A 633 -0.90 12.35 -44.28
CA PRO A 633 -1.15 11.93 -45.66
C PRO A 633 -2.50 11.26 -45.94
N ASP A 634 -3.14 10.67 -44.93
CA ASP A 634 -4.44 10.02 -44.97
C ASP A 634 -5.60 10.96 -44.55
N GLY A 635 -5.29 12.21 -44.22
CA GLY A 635 -6.23 13.17 -43.64
C GLY A 635 -6.49 12.96 -42.15
N GLY A 636 -5.58 12.24 -41.47
CA GLY A 636 -5.50 12.18 -40.02
C GLY A 636 -4.87 13.44 -39.40
N SER A 637 -4.80 13.46 -38.08
CA SER A 637 -4.33 14.60 -37.28
C SER A 637 -3.13 14.25 -36.43
N SER A 638 -2.02 14.98 -36.59
CA SER A 638 -0.87 14.88 -35.69
C SER A 638 -1.22 15.28 -34.26
N LEU A 639 -2.18 16.20 -34.06
CA LEU A 639 -2.67 16.55 -32.73
C LEU A 639 -3.40 15.36 -32.10
N ASN A 640 -4.22 14.65 -32.88
CA ASN A 640 -4.85 13.42 -32.40
C ASN A 640 -3.82 12.33 -32.11
N ALA A 641 -2.79 12.18 -32.94
CA ALA A 641 -1.69 11.23 -32.72
C ALA A 641 -0.99 11.49 -31.39
N LEU A 642 -0.62 12.74 -31.13
CA LEU A 642 -0.01 13.14 -29.87
C LEU A 642 -0.92 12.80 -28.67
N ILE A 643 -2.20 13.16 -28.72
CA ILE A 643 -3.14 12.86 -27.62
C ILE A 643 -3.29 11.35 -27.43
N VAL A 644 -3.48 10.57 -28.50
CA VAL A 644 -3.59 9.09 -28.39
C VAL A 644 -2.30 8.49 -27.82
N GLY A 645 -1.13 8.97 -28.23
CA GLY A 645 0.13 8.51 -27.66
C GLY A 645 0.22 8.68 -26.15
N LEU A 646 -0.18 9.85 -25.64
CA LEU A 646 -0.24 10.09 -24.19
C LEU A 646 -1.34 9.26 -23.51
N ASP A 647 -2.48 9.06 -24.16
CA ASP A 647 -3.59 8.22 -23.68
C ASP A 647 -3.18 6.76 -23.53
N ASP A 648 -2.47 6.22 -24.52
CA ASP A 648 -1.95 4.85 -24.52
C ASP A 648 -0.91 4.64 -23.41
N LEU A 649 -0.03 5.62 -23.19
CA LEU A 649 0.93 5.58 -22.09
C LEU A 649 0.24 5.59 -20.73
N ILE A 650 -0.80 6.41 -20.57
CA ILE A 650 -1.60 6.48 -19.33
C ILE A 650 -2.37 5.17 -19.10
N SER A 651 -2.95 4.61 -20.15
CA SER A 651 -3.85 3.46 -20.08
C SER A 651 -3.11 2.13 -19.97
N TYR A 652 -1.99 1.99 -20.69
CA TYR A 652 -1.30 0.72 -20.90
C TYR A 652 0.17 0.73 -20.48
N GLY A 653 0.73 1.89 -20.14
CA GLY A 653 2.16 2.03 -19.83
C GLY A 653 2.58 1.58 -18.43
N ASN A 654 1.64 1.08 -17.62
CA ASN A 654 1.86 0.57 -16.27
C ASN A 654 2.63 1.56 -15.36
N LEU A 655 2.42 2.87 -15.58
CA LEU A 655 2.99 3.90 -14.73
C LEU A 655 2.31 3.89 -13.36
N ARG A 656 3.10 3.96 -12.29
CA ARG A 656 2.54 4.14 -10.94
C ARG A 656 1.84 5.50 -10.88
N GLY A 657 0.70 5.57 -10.20
CA GLY A 657 -0.10 6.81 -10.14
C GLY A 657 0.66 8.01 -9.58
N ASP A 658 1.58 7.80 -8.63
CA ASP A 658 2.47 8.83 -8.09
C ASP A 658 3.45 9.36 -9.15
N GLN A 659 3.97 8.49 -10.02
CA GLN A 659 4.84 8.88 -11.13
C GLN A 659 4.08 9.66 -12.21
N LEU A 660 2.91 9.17 -12.61
CA LEU A 660 2.10 9.82 -13.65
C LEU A 660 1.65 11.22 -13.20
N ILE A 661 0.97 11.31 -12.06
CA ILE A 661 0.46 12.59 -11.56
C ILE A 661 1.64 13.51 -11.19
N GLY A 662 2.71 12.99 -10.59
CA GLY A 662 3.91 13.77 -10.28
C GLY A 662 4.51 14.48 -11.49
N ARG A 663 4.63 13.80 -12.63
CA ARG A 663 5.09 14.38 -13.91
C ARG A 663 4.11 15.43 -14.44
N ILE A 664 2.80 15.19 -14.36
CA ILE A 664 1.79 16.17 -14.77
C ILE A 664 1.91 17.44 -13.92
N ILE A 665 2.08 17.32 -12.60
CA ILE A 665 2.24 18.47 -11.71
C ILE A 665 3.56 19.21 -11.99
N ALA A 666 4.64 18.50 -12.25
CA ALA A 666 5.90 19.11 -12.68
C ALA A 666 5.74 19.91 -13.98
N TRP A 667 5.03 19.36 -14.96
CA TRP A 667 4.69 20.06 -16.21
C TRP A 667 3.90 21.34 -15.93
N ARG A 668 2.81 21.25 -15.17
CA ARG A 668 1.97 22.40 -14.82
C ARG A 668 2.74 23.47 -14.04
N ARG A 669 3.73 23.10 -13.23
CA ARG A 669 4.59 24.09 -12.53
C ARG A 669 5.50 24.83 -13.50
N SER A 670 6.11 24.12 -14.45
CA SER A 670 6.95 24.70 -15.49
C SER A 670 6.14 25.56 -16.47
N TYR A 671 4.89 25.16 -16.74
CA TYR A 671 3.97 25.84 -17.66
C TYR A 671 2.56 26.00 -17.02
N PRO A 672 2.35 26.99 -16.14
CA PRO A 672 1.10 27.16 -15.36
C PRO A 672 -0.18 27.28 -16.19
N ASN A 673 -0.06 27.81 -17.41
CA ASN A 673 -1.18 28.02 -18.33
C ASN A 673 -1.25 26.96 -19.44
N SER A 674 -0.54 25.84 -19.30
CA SER A 674 -0.55 24.77 -20.30
C SER A 674 -1.92 24.07 -20.36
N LEU A 675 -2.61 24.23 -21.50
CA LEU A 675 -3.79 23.44 -21.82
C LEU A 675 -3.44 21.97 -22.04
N ALA A 676 -2.26 21.70 -22.61
CA ALA A 676 -1.78 20.34 -22.85
C ALA A 676 -1.65 19.55 -21.55
N ALA A 677 -0.96 20.11 -20.55
CA ALA A 677 -0.82 19.50 -19.23
C ALA A 677 -2.19 19.30 -18.56
N ALA A 678 -3.13 20.23 -18.75
CA ALA A 678 -4.49 20.11 -18.23
C ALA A 678 -5.28 18.97 -18.91
N PHE A 679 -5.16 18.79 -20.22
CA PHE A 679 -5.80 17.67 -20.92
C PHE A 679 -5.24 16.32 -20.47
N VAL A 680 -3.92 16.23 -20.29
CA VAL A 680 -3.26 15.02 -19.78
C VAL A 680 -3.68 14.72 -18.33
N GLU A 681 -3.87 15.74 -17.50
CA GLU A 681 -4.45 15.60 -16.16
C GLU A 681 -5.88 15.04 -16.19
N VAL A 682 -6.72 15.55 -17.10
CA VAL A 682 -8.09 15.05 -17.33
C VAL A 682 -8.08 13.58 -17.77
N MET A 683 -7.21 13.22 -18.71
CA MET A 683 -7.06 11.84 -19.19
C MET A 683 -6.58 10.91 -18.07
N ALA A 684 -5.63 11.35 -17.25
CA ALA A 684 -5.16 10.59 -16.10
C ALA A 684 -6.27 10.32 -15.07
N TYR A 685 -7.11 11.32 -14.78
CA TYR A 685 -8.25 11.15 -13.87
C TYR A 685 -9.36 10.27 -14.46
N ASP A 686 -9.65 10.38 -15.76
CA ASP A 686 -10.62 9.49 -16.42
C ASP A 686 -10.15 8.03 -16.40
N GLN A 687 -8.88 7.79 -16.75
CA GLN A 687 -8.34 6.45 -16.70
C GLN A 687 -8.30 5.91 -15.26
N TRP A 688 -7.99 6.75 -14.28
CA TRP A 688 -8.08 6.37 -12.87
C TRP A 688 -9.51 6.06 -12.43
N ALA A 689 -10.51 6.72 -13.00
CA ALA A 689 -11.92 6.40 -12.81
C ALA A 689 -12.26 5.02 -13.40
N TRP A 690 -11.95 4.79 -14.69
CA TRP A 690 -12.22 3.53 -15.38
C TRP A 690 -11.53 2.33 -14.72
N ASN A 691 -10.29 2.50 -14.26
CA ASN A 691 -9.58 1.47 -13.49
C ASN A 691 -10.28 1.15 -12.15
N ALA A 692 -10.93 2.13 -11.52
CA ALA A 692 -11.74 1.91 -10.30
C ALA A 692 -13.01 1.11 -10.58
N ARG A 693 -13.68 1.45 -11.69
CA ARG A 693 -14.93 0.82 -12.12
C ARG A 693 -14.70 -0.64 -12.55
N GLY A 694 -13.58 -0.88 -13.22
CA GLY A 694 -13.33 -2.12 -13.96
C GLY A 694 -14.09 -2.17 -15.29
N HIS A 695 -13.95 -3.29 -15.99
CA HIS A 695 -14.50 -3.49 -17.34
C HIS A 695 -15.80 -4.31 -17.39
N ASP A 696 -16.41 -4.61 -16.23
CA ASP A 696 -17.66 -5.36 -16.19
C ASP A 696 -18.86 -4.51 -16.69
N TYR A 697 -19.96 -5.17 -17.04
CA TYR A 697 -21.23 -4.52 -17.35
C TYR A 697 -21.69 -3.67 -16.17
N ALA A 698 -22.42 -2.59 -16.43
CA ALA A 698 -22.86 -1.67 -15.38
C ALA A 698 -23.62 -2.38 -14.24
N SER A 699 -24.37 -3.45 -14.56
CA SER A 699 -25.07 -4.30 -13.59
C SER A 699 -24.16 -5.15 -12.70
N GLY A 700 -22.92 -5.41 -13.12
CA GLY A 700 -21.90 -6.18 -12.37
C GLY A 700 -20.96 -5.31 -11.53
N VAL A 701 -20.98 -3.97 -11.70
CA VAL A 701 -20.11 -3.05 -10.96
C VAL A 701 -20.67 -2.83 -9.55
N THR A 702 -19.82 -2.99 -8.52
CA THR A 702 -20.20 -2.72 -7.13
C THR A 702 -20.51 -1.24 -6.89
N ALA A 703 -21.36 -0.93 -5.91
CA ALA A 703 -21.67 0.45 -5.55
C ALA A 703 -20.42 1.26 -5.16
N GLN A 704 -19.45 0.62 -4.50
CA GLN A 704 -18.18 1.26 -4.13
C GLN A 704 -17.33 1.61 -5.36
N ALA A 705 -17.20 0.68 -6.31
CA ALA A 705 -16.48 0.92 -7.56
C ALA A 705 -17.15 2.03 -8.39
N MET A 706 -18.49 2.04 -8.42
CA MET A 706 -19.25 3.10 -9.10
C MET A 706 -19.09 4.47 -8.43
N ALA A 707 -19.07 4.53 -7.10
CA ALA A 707 -18.82 5.76 -6.37
C ALA A 707 -17.40 6.30 -6.64
N ALA A 708 -16.40 5.42 -6.65
CA ALA A 708 -15.03 5.80 -6.99
C ALA A 708 -14.90 6.28 -8.44
N PHE A 709 -15.59 5.63 -9.38
CA PHE A 709 -15.70 6.07 -10.76
C PHE A 709 -16.30 7.48 -10.86
N LYS A 710 -17.49 7.70 -10.29
CA LYS A 710 -18.16 9.02 -10.31
C LYS A 710 -17.27 10.12 -9.73
N ALA A 711 -16.68 9.88 -8.56
CA ALA A 711 -15.82 10.86 -7.88
C ALA A 711 -14.60 11.26 -8.74
N ARG A 712 -13.92 10.30 -9.36
CA ARG A 712 -12.74 10.55 -10.21
C ARG A 712 -13.10 11.18 -11.55
N SER A 713 -14.23 10.79 -12.14
CA SER A 713 -14.74 11.45 -13.35
C SER A 713 -15.16 12.90 -13.08
N LEU A 714 -15.69 13.20 -11.90
CA LEU A 714 -15.97 14.58 -11.47
C LEU A 714 -14.70 15.42 -11.29
N MET A 715 -13.59 14.82 -10.85
CA MET A 715 -12.30 15.51 -10.82
C MET A 715 -11.86 15.91 -12.23
N ALA A 716 -11.95 15.00 -13.20
CA ALA A 716 -11.68 15.28 -14.61
C ALA A 716 -12.59 16.40 -15.14
N ALA A 717 -13.89 16.35 -14.81
CA ALA A 717 -14.86 17.37 -15.21
C ALA A 717 -14.54 18.75 -14.62
N THR A 718 -14.04 18.78 -13.38
CA THR A 718 -13.64 20.02 -12.69
C THR A 718 -12.47 20.67 -13.40
N VAL A 719 -11.43 19.90 -13.74
CA VAL A 719 -10.27 20.43 -14.47
C VAL A 719 -10.69 20.99 -15.84
N LEU A 720 -11.58 20.28 -16.57
CA LEU A 720 -12.12 20.79 -17.84
C LEU A 720 -12.91 22.09 -17.69
N LYS A 721 -13.66 22.23 -16.59
CA LYS A 721 -14.43 23.43 -16.29
C LYS A 721 -13.52 24.63 -15.99
N ASP A 722 -12.42 24.41 -15.28
CA ASP A 722 -11.48 25.45 -14.90
C ASP A 722 -10.75 26.06 -16.12
N ILE A 723 -10.52 25.25 -17.15
CA ILE A 723 -9.85 25.69 -18.39
C ILE A 723 -10.82 26.07 -19.52
N GLU A 724 -12.14 25.97 -19.32
CA GLU A 724 -13.14 26.10 -20.39
C GLU A 724 -12.94 27.36 -21.24
N LEU A 725 -12.82 28.53 -20.61
CA LEU A 725 -12.67 29.81 -21.31
C LEU A 725 -11.37 29.90 -22.11
N GLN A 726 -10.30 29.26 -21.63
CA GLN A 726 -8.99 29.26 -22.28
C GLN A 726 -8.96 28.25 -23.45
N ALA A 727 -9.77 27.19 -23.35
CA ALA A 727 -9.76 26.06 -24.25
C ALA A 727 -10.85 26.10 -25.34
N ILE A 728 -11.67 27.15 -25.42
CA ILE A 728 -12.77 27.26 -26.42
C ILE A 728 -12.30 27.08 -27.87
N ASN A 729 -11.05 27.45 -28.16
CA ASN A 729 -10.43 27.36 -29.48
C ASN A 729 -9.56 26.09 -29.64
N ASN A 730 -9.73 25.10 -28.76
CA ASN A 730 -8.99 23.85 -28.79
C ASN A 730 -9.94 22.66 -28.96
N PRO A 731 -9.81 21.87 -30.05
CA PRO A 731 -10.75 20.79 -30.33
C PRO A 731 -10.63 19.61 -29.35
N VAL A 732 -9.50 19.46 -28.67
CA VAL A 732 -9.29 18.41 -27.66
C VAL A 732 -10.25 18.59 -26.49
N TRP A 733 -10.48 19.83 -26.05
CA TRP A 733 -11.37 20.15 -24.94
C TRP A 733 -12.80 19.65 -25.18
N TYR A 734 -13.33 19.81 -26.40
CA TYR A 734 -14.67 19.33 -26.74
C TYR A 734 -14.76 17.81 -26.70
N SER A 735 -13.76 17.12 -27.27
CA SER A 735 -13.71 15.64 -27.26
C SER A 735 -13.64 15.06 -25.85
N LEU A 736 -12.82 15.65 -24.98
CA LEU A 736 -12.74 15.26 -23.57
C LEU A 736 -14.02 15.61 -22.81
N SER A 737 -14.59 16.79 -23.03
CA SER A 737 -15.85 17.21 -22.37
C SER A 737 -17.02 16.29 -22.69
N MET A 738 -17.10 15.77 -23.92
CA MET A 738 -18.08 14.75 -24.28
C MET A 738 -17.83 13.42 -23.58
N SER A 739 -16.59 12.92 -23.60
CA SER A 739 -16.23 11.65 -22.96
C SER A 739 -16.44 11.68 -21.44
N ILE A 740 -15.96 12.73 -20.76
CA ILE A 740 -16.15 12.92 -19.32
C ILE A 740 -17.62 13.17 -18.99
N GLY A 741 -18.32 13.95 -19.82
CA GLY A 741 -19.75 14.20 -19.68
C GLY A 741 -20.57 12.91 -19.71
N LEU A 742 -20.22 11.96 -20.60
CA LEU A 742 -20.80 10.62 -20.60
C LEU A 742 -20.49 9.86 -19.30
N SER A 743 -19.24 9.90 -18.82
CA SER A 743 -18.84 9.25 -17.56
C SER A 743 -19.60 9.77 -16.33
N ILE A 744 -19.92 11.06 -16.28
CA ILE A 744 -20.71 11.66 -15.19
C ILE A 744 -22.22 11.72 -15.49
N SER A 745 -22.70 10.99 -16.51
CA SER A 745 -24.11 10.85 -16.85
C SER A 745 -24.81 12.17 -17.23
N ARG A 746 -24.12 13.09 -17.93
CA ARG A 746 -24.78 14.30 -18.47
C ARG A 746 -25.85 13.93 -19.51
N PRO A 747 -26.92 14.72 -19.63
CA PRO A 747 -27.94 14.53 -20.65
C PRO A 747 -27.35 14.51 -22.06
N LYS A 748 -27.88 13.64 -22.91
CA LYS A 748 -27.40 13.45 -24.29
C LYS A 748 -27.47 14.74 -25.11
N GLU A 749 -28.48 15.58 -24.84
CA GLU A 749 -28.73 16.86 -25.50
C GLU A 749 -27.63 17.88 -25.19
N GLU A 750 -27.12 17.91 -23.95
CA GLU A 750 -25.99 18.76 -23.58
C GLU A 750 -24.70 18.32 -24.27
N LEU A 751 -24.46 17.00 -24.33
CA LEU A 751 -23.29 16.45 -25.03
C LEU A 751 -23.37 16.75 -26.54
N ARG A 752 -24.58 16.69 -27.12
CA ARG A 752 -24.81 17.05 -28.51
C ARG A 752 -24.51 18.54 -28.77
N ALA A 753 -24.91 19.43 -27.87
CA ALA A 753 -24.61 20.86 -28.00
C ALA A 753 -23.09 21.15 -27.93
N ILE A 754 -22.32 20.38 -27.15
CA ILE A 754 -20.85 20.45 -27.15
C ILE A 754 -20.29 19.97 -28.49
N PHE A 755 -20.80 18.85 -29.02
CA PHE A 755 -20.41 18.35 -30.34
C PHE A 755 -20.67 19.37 -31.44
N ASP A 756 -21.87 19.96 -31.51
CA ASP A 756 -22.25 20.88 -32.59
C ASP A 756 -21.35 22.12 -32.63
N LYS A 757 -20.96 22.64 -31.45
CA LYS A 757 -19.95 23.71 -31.35
C LYS A 757 -18.59 23.27 -31.89
N SER A 758 -18.15 22.06 -31.53
CA SER A 758 -16.90 21.49 -32.03
C SER A 758 -16.91 21.26 -33.54
N ALA A 759 -18.00 20.73 -34.08
CA ALA A 759 -18.14 20.42 -35.50
C ALA A 759 -18.18 21.70 -36.35
N ALA A 760 -18.81 22.77 -35.83
CA ALA A 760 -18.81 24.08 -36.48
C ALA A 760 -17.43 24.75 -36.48
N ALA A 761 -16.69 24.65 -35.37
CA ALA A 761 -15.37 25.29 -35.23
C ALA A 761 -14.23 24.46 -35.85
N PHE A 762 -14.32 23.13 -35.81
CA PHE A 762 -13.24 22.19 -36.18
C PHE A 762 -13.77 21.01 -37.02
N PRO A 763 -14.35 21.25 -38.20
CA PRO A 763 -14.99 20.21 -39.02
C PRO A 763 -14.02 19.10 -39.46
N GLU A 764 -12.71 19.38 -39.54
CA GLU A 764 -11.68 18.41 -39.95
C GLU A 764 -11.17 17.54 -38.79
N TYR A 765 -11.60 17.79 -37.54
CA TYR A 765 -11.12 17.06 -36.36
C TYR A 765 -12.08 15.93 -35.94
N TYR A 766 -11.82 14.74 -36.46
CA TYR A 766 -12.70 13.57 -36.29
C TYR A 766 -12.74 12.97 -34.87
N ARG A 767 -11.83 13.35 -33.95
CA ARG A 767 -11.90 12.87 -32.54
C ARG A 767 -13.19 13.29 -31.84
N ALA A 768 -13.74 14.47 -32.17
CA ALA A 768 -15.03 14.92 -31.66
C ALA A 768 -16.19 14.07 -32.22
N HIS A 769 -16.14 13.71 -33.51
CA HIS A 769 -17.10 12.81 -34.14
C HIS A 769 -17.06 11.42 -33.51
N HIS A 770 -15.86 10.90 -33.21
CA HIS A 770 -15.67 9.65 -32.48
C HIS A 770 -16.35 9.67 -31.11
N ALA A 771 -16.15 10.75 -30.33
CA ALA A 771 -16.76 10.90 -29.01
C ALA A 771 -18.31 10.96 -29.09
N MET A 772 -18.87 11.74 -30.01
CA MET A 772 -20.32 11.81 -30.19
C MET A 772 -20.90 10.48 -30.67
N MET A 773 -20.24 9.81 -31.61
CA MET A 773 -20.69 8.51 -32.09
C MET A 773 -20.66 7.46 -30.98
N ARG A 774 -19.66 7.51 -30.08
CA ARG A 774 -19.62 6.67 -28.87
C ARG A 774 -20.87 6.88 -28.02
N ILE A 775 -21.23 8.13 -27.76
CA ILE A 775 -22.43 8.48 -26.97
C ILE A 775 -23.71 7.90 -27.58
N LEU A 776 -23.81 7.92 -28.92
CA LEU A 776 -24.97 7.44 -29.66
C LEU A 776 -25.07 5.91 -29.80
N MET A 777 -24.05 5.15 -29.40
CA MET A 777 -24.12 3.69 -29.52
C MET A 777 -25.18 3.10 -28.58
N PRO A 778 -25.82 1.97 -28.93
CA PRO A 778 -26.83 1.31 -28.09
C PRO A 778 -26.38 0.95 -26.68
N ARG A 779 -25.09 0.66 -26.50
CA ARG A 779 -24.50 0.32 -25.19
C ARG A 779 -24.34 1.54 -24.27
N TRP A 780 -24.60 2.75 -24.77
CA TRP A 780 -24.51 4.01 -24.05
C TRP A 780 -25.90 4.70 -24.00
N LEU A 781 -26.08 5.84 -24.68
CA LEU A 781 -27.30 6.66 -24.57
C LEU A 781 -28.17 6.68 -25.84
N GLY A 782 -27.80 5.90 -26.87
CA GLY A 782 -28.44 5.97 -28.18
C GLY A 782 -28.92 4.63 -28.74
N SER A 783 -28.95 4.55 -30.07
CA SER A 783 -29.44 3.41 -30.84
C SER A 783 -28.73 3.35 -32.20
N PHE A 784 -28.81 2.21 -32.90
CA PHE A 784 -28.24 2.08 -34.25
C PHE A 784 -28.84 3.10 -35.23
N GLU A 785 -30.13 3.43 -35.06
CA GLU A 785 -30.82 4.41 -35.87
C GLU A 785 -30.30 5.84 -35.63
N GLU A 786 -29.98 6.18 -34.39
CA GLU A 786 -29.39 7.49 -34.07
C GLU A 786 -27.95 7.60 -34.59
N VAL A 787 -27.17 6.52 -34.57
CA VAL A 787 -25.85 6.47 -35.22
C VAL A 787 -26.00 6.68 -36.72
N ARG A 788 -26.94 5.97 -37.36
CA ARG A 788 -27.24 6.13 -38.79
C ARG A 788 -27.59 7.57 -39.13
N GLN A 789 -28.53 8.16 -38.38
CA GLN A 789 -28.98 9.53 -38.61
C GLN A 789 -27.83 10.52 -38.42
N PHE A 790 -27.01 10.35 -37.39
CA PHE A 790 -25.82 11.17 -37.19
C PHE A 790 -24.86 11.14 -38.38
N ILE A 791 -24.56 9.95 -38.93
CA ILE A 791 -23.67 9.84 -40.09
C ILE A 791 -24.30 10.50 -41.33
N GLU A 792 -25.61 10.35 -41.54
CA GLU A 792 -26.33 11.02 -42.63
C GLU A 792 -26.30 12.55 -42.49
N ASP A 793 -26.53 13.06 -41.28
CA ASP A 793 -26.50 14.51 -40.99
C ASP A 793 -25.12 15.09 -41.24
N MET A 794 -24.06 14.42 -40.78
CA MET A 794 -22.68 14.86 -40.99
C MET A 794 -22.29 14.82 -42.47
N ALA A 795 -22.73 13.79 -43.20
CA ALA A 795 -22.53 13.71 -44.65
C ALA A 795 -23.30 14.78 -45.41
N ALA A 796 -24.50 15.17 -44.96
CA ALA A 796 -25.30 16.23 -45.56
C ALA A 796 -24.74 17.64 -45.26
N ALA A 797 -24.17 17.84 -44.07
CA ALA A 797 -23.54 19.10 -43.66
C ALA A 797 -22.14 19.30 -44.26
N ALA A 798 -21.54 18.26 -44.83
CA ALA A 798 -20.21 18.33 -45.44
C ALA A 798 -20.17 19.30 -46.63
N PRO A 799 -19.00 19.91 -46.93
CA PRO A 799 -18.84 20.75 -48.12
C PRO A 799 -19.30 20.04 -49.41
N THR A 800 -19.79 20.82 -50.37
CA THR A 800 -20.29 20.29 -51.65
C THR A 800 -19.29 19.34 -52.30
N GLY A 801 -19.72 18.11 -52.58
CA GLY A 801 -18.88 17.06 -53.17
C GLY A 801 -18.08 16.21 -52.16
N GLN A 802 -18.15 16.49 -50.86
CA GLN A 802 -17.46 15.72 -49.81
C GLN A 802 -18.39 14.83 -48.96
N GLY A 803 -19.70 14.89 -49.16
CA GLY A 803 -20.66 14.16 -48.33
C GLY A 803 -20.44 12.64 -48.30
N ASP A 804 -20.20 12.02 -49.45
CA ASP A 804 -19.93 10.57 -49.52
C ASP A 804 -18.60 10.19 -48.86
N MET A 805 -17.63 11.11 -48.90
CA MET A 805 -16.32 10.95 -48.27
C MET A 805 -16.44 10.92 -46.74
N VAL A 806 -17.20 11.87 -46.17
CA VAL A 806 -17.53 11.89 -44.73
C VAL A 806 -18.34 10.65 -44.35
N TYR A 807 -19.30 10.26 -45.19
CA TYR A 807 -20.10 9.05 -44.99
C TYR A 807 -19.22 7.80 -44.86
N ALA A 808 -18.32 7.55 -45.81
CA ALA A 808 -17.40 6.40 -45.78
C ALA A 808 -16.48 6.42 -44.55
N ARG A 809 -15.89 7.58 -44.22
CA ARG A 809 -14.99 7.74 -43.08
C ARG A 809 -15.67 7.47 -41.74
N LEU A 810 -16.89 7.97 -41.53
CA LEU A 810 -17.63 7.77 -40.28
C LEU A 810 -18.09 6.32 -40.11
N TYR A 811 -18.50 5.64 -41.18
CA TYR A 811 -18.80 4.20 -41.11
C TYR A 811 -17.55 3.36 -40.80
N TRP A 812 -16.38 3.72 -41.32
CA TRP A 812 -15.13 3.05 -40.98
C TRP A 812 -14.78 3.23 -39.50
N MET A 813 -14.93 4.46 -39.00
CA MET A 813 -14.74 4.77 -37.59
C MET A 813 -15.69 3.94 -36.70
N TYR A 814 -16.97 3.82 -37.09
CA TYR A 814 -17.93 3.04 -36.32
C TYR A 814 -17.63 1.53 -36.30
N LEU A 815 -17.17 0.98 -37.43
CA LEU A 815 -16.76 -0.42 -37.52
C LEU A 815 -15.63 -0.76 -36.54
N ASN A 816 -14.63 0.14 -36.40
CA ASN A 816 -13.50 -0.05 -35.49
C ASN A 816 -13.89 0.07 -34.01
N MET A 817 -14.95 0.83 -33.69
CA MET A 817 -15.45 0.94 -32.31
C MET A 817 -16.20 -0.31 -31.82
N GLU A 818 -16.76 -1.09 -32.74
CA GLU A 818 -17.52 -2.31 -32.46
C GLU A 818 -16.69 -3.59 -32.68
N ASN A 819 -15.37 -3.48 -32.89
CA ASN A 819 -14.45 -4.61 -33.12
C ASN A 819 -14.96 -5.63 -34.17
N ASP A 820 -15.59 -5.13 -35.25
CA ASP A 820 -16.23 -5.95 -36.28
C ASP A 820 -17.47 -6.76 -35.84
N ASP A 821 -17.97 -6.70 -34.61
CA ASP A 821 -19.08 -7.57 -34.17
C ASP A 821 -20.46 -7.18 -34.77
N LEU A 822 -20.51 -6.08 -35.53
CA LEU A 822 -21.74 -5.47 -36.03
C LEU A 822 -21.95 -5.67 -37.54
N ASP A 823 -23.18 -6.01 -37.93
CA ASP A 823 -23.63 -5.96 -39.32
C ASP A 823 -24.02 -4.52 -39.69
N MET A 824 -23.10 -3.84 -40.37
CA MET A 824 -23.25 -2.43 -40.75
C MET A 824 -24.38 -2.21 -41.75
N ILE A 825 -24.71 -3.18 -42.60
CA ILE A 825 -25.74 -3.03 -43.62
C ILE A 825 -27.12 -3.20 -42.99
N SER A 826 -27.37 -4.34 -42.35
CA SER A 826 -28.72 -4.67 -41.87
C SER A 826 -29.08 -4.00 -40.55
N LYS A 827 -28.12 -3.81 -39.63
CA LYS A 827 -28.40 -3.24 -38.30
C LYS A 827 -28.26 -1.73 -38.26
N VAL A 828 -27.33 -1.17 -39.03
CA VAL A 828 -27.00 0.27 -39.01
C VAL A 828 -27.52 1.00 -40.25
N GLY A 829 -27.89 0.28 -41.32
CA GLY A 829 -28.42 0.90 -42.54
C GLY A 829 -27.35 1.50 -43.45
N MET A 830 -26.11 1.01 -43.39
CA MET A 830 -25.02 1.46 -44.26
C MET A 830 -25.32 1.16 -45.73
N ARG A 831 -25.20 2.18 -46.59
CA ARG A 831 -25.36 2.05 -48.05
C ARG A 831 -24.01 1.79 -48.73
N TRP A 832 -23.71 0.52 -49.03
CA TRP A 832 -22.42 0.10 -49.60
C TRP A 832 -21.97 0.90 -50.84
N ARG A 833 -22.85 1.13 -51.81
CA ARG A 833 -22.52 1.94 -53.01
C ARG A 833 -22.07 3.36 -52.69
N ARG A 834 -22.64 3.97 -51.64
CA ARG A 834 -22.27 5.31 -51.19
C ARG A 834 -20.92 5.30 -50.48
N VAL A 835 -20.63 4.24 -49.71
CA VAL A 835 -19.30 4.03 -49.12
C VAL A 835 -18.24 3.89 -50.22
N LEU A 836 -18.51 3.14 -51.29
CA LEU A 836 -17.60 3.04 -52.44
C LEU A 836 -17.32 4.39 -53.11
N SER A 837 -18.35 5.18 -53.38
CA SER A 837 -18.22 6.56 -53.87
C SER A 837 -17.34 7.42 -52.95
N GLY A 838 -17.52 7.28 -51.64
CA GLY A 838 -16.71 7.95 -50.63
C GLY A 838 -15.25 7.49 -50.57
N LEU A 839 -15.00 6.19 -50.70
CA LEU A 839 -13.64 5.62 -50.75
C LEU A 839 -12.90 6.06 -52.01
N ASP A 840 -13.58 6.11 -53.17
CA ASP A 840 -13.02 6.69 -54.40
C ASP A 840 -12.62 8.16 -54.20
N ALA A 841 -13.45 8.94 -53.51
CA ALA A 841 -13.15 10.34 -53.18
C ALA A 841 -11.96 10.46 -52.21
N LEU A 842 -11.89 9.61 -51.17
CA LEU A 842 -10.78 9.57 -50.22
C LEU A 842 -9.46 9.20 -50.90
N GLU A 843 -9.43 8.16 -51.73
CA GLU A 843 -8.24 7.76 -52.48
C GLU A 843 -7.78 8.85 -53.46
N LYS A 844 -8.71 9.61 -54.04
CA LYS A 844 -8.39 10.74 -54.91
C LYS A 844 -7.85 11.94 -54.14
N GLN A 845 -8.40 12.23 -52.96
CA GLN A 845 -7.93 13.33 -52.12
C GLN A 845 -6.57 13.02 -51.47
N TYR A 846 -6.34 11.75 -51.10
CA TYR A 846 -5.16 11.26 -50.39
C TYR A 846 -4.40 10.20 -51.20
N PRO A 847 -3.88 10.55 -52.40
CA PRO A 847 -3.32 9.56 -53.35
C PRO A 847 -2.04 8.88 -52.85
N THR A 848 -1.32 9.52 -51.94
CA THR A 848 -0.10 8.99 -51.32
C THR A 848 -0.38 8.08 -50.14
N SER A 849 -1.61 8.04 -49.62
CA SER A 849 -1.97 7.18 -48.49
C SER A 849 -2.15 5.74 -48.93
N ASP A 850 -1.48 4.82 -48.24
CA ASP A 850 -1.65 3.38 -48.45
C ASP A 850 -2.85 2.87 -47.62
N PHE A 851 -3.16 3.54 -46.51
CA PHE A 851 -4.29 3.25 -45.63
C PHE A 851 -5.63 3.11 -46.35
N TRP A 852 -6.09 4.13 -47.10
CA TRP A 852 -7.43 4.10 -47.72
C TRP A 852 -7.59 3.00 -48.79
N ILE A 853 -6.50 2.60 -49.46
CA ILE A 853 -6.48 1.47 -50.40
C ILE A 853 -6.77 0.16 -49.65
N ASN A 854 -6.17 -0.02 -48.48
CA ASN A 854 -6.35 -1.21 -47.65
C ASN A 854 -7.74 -1.22 -46.99
N VAL A 855 -8.20 -0.07 -46.49
CA VAL A 855 -9.55 0.10 -45.92
C VAL A 855 -10.64 -0.31 -46.90
N ARG A 856 -10.49 0.00 -48.19
CA ARG A 856 -11.44 -0.43 -49.24
C ARG A 856 -11.53 -1.95 -49.35
N ALA A 857 -10.38 -2.63 -49.35
CA ALA A 857 -10.34 -4.09 -49.37
C ALA A 857 -10.94 -4.68 -48.08
N ALA A 858 -10.60 -4.13 -46.91
CA ALA A 858 -11.16 -4.57 -45.63
C ALA A 858 -12.70 -4.41 -45.59
N PHE A 859 -13.23 -3.28 -46.05
CA PHE A 859 -14.68 -3.08 -46.17
C PHE A 859 -15.35 -4.10 -47.10
N ALA A 860 -14.80 -4.31 -48.30
CA ALA A 860 -15.34 -5.27 -49.26
C ALA A 860 -15.37 -6.69 -48.67
N CYS A 861 -14.32 -7.07 -47.94
CA CYS A 861 -14.29 -8.32 -47.18
C CYS A 861 -15.39 -8.37 -46.12
N LYS A 862 -15.59 -7.29 -45.36
CA LYS A 862 -16.59 -7.21 -44.30
C LYS A 862 -18.02 -7.38 -44.82
N VAL A 863 -18.34 -6.77 -45.96
CA VAL A 863 -19.69 -6.84 -46.57
C VAL A 863 -19.90 -8.01 -47.52
N ASN A 864 -18.92 -8.92 -47.63
CA ASN A 864 -18.95 -10.10 -48.52
C ASN A 864 -19.02 -9.76 -50.02
N ASP A 865 -18.37 -8.68 -50.46
CA ASP A 865 -18.27 -8.30 -51.88
C ASP A 865 -16.96 -8.84 -52.50
N ASP A 866 -16.98 -10.08 -53.01
CA ASP A 866 -15.81 -10.75 -53.62
C ASP A 866 -15.28 -10.00 -54.85
N GLN A 867 -16.16 -9.41 -55.66
CA GLN A 867 -15.74 -8.71 -56.88
C GLN A 867 -14.93 -7.46 -56.54
N GLU A 868 -15.44 -6.67 -55.61
CA GLU A 868 -14.74 -5.46 -55.17
C GLU A 868 -13.50 -5.80 -54.34
N TYR A 869 -13.57 -6.84 -53.49
CA TYR A 869 -12.41 -7.34 -52.76
C TYR A 869 -11.29 -7.72 -53.71
N ALA A 870 -11.56 -8.54 -54.74
CA ALA A 870 -10.56 -8.96 -55.71
C ALA A 870 -9.90 -7.76 -56.43
N ARG A 871 -10.67 -6.70 -56.74
CA ARG A 871 -10.14 -5.48 -57.35
C ARG A 871 -9.26 -4.69 -56.39
N ALA A 872 -9.76 -4.38 -55.19
CA ALA A 872 -9.07 -3.58 -54.19
C ALA A 872 -7.81 -4.30 -53.66
N ARG A 873 -7.89 -5.62 -53.49
CA ARG A 873 -6.82 -6.48 -52.98
C ARG A 873 -5.56 -6.47 -53.86
N VAL A 874 -5.71 -6.38 -55.18
CA VAL A 874 -4.57 -6.24 -56.12
C VAL A 874 -3.81 -4.95 -55.86
N LYS A 875 -4.53 -3.84 -55.66
CA LYS A 875 -3.92 -2.54 -55.35
C LYS A 875 -3.28 -2.54 -53.96
N ALA A 876 -3.95 -3.13 -52.97
CA ALA A 876 -3.45 -3.28 -51.61
C ALA A 876 -2.18 -4.16 -51.53
N ALA A 877 -2.04 -5.17 -52.39
CA ALA A 877 -0.84 -6.03 -52.42
C ALA A 877 0.44 -5.24 -52.74
N ALA A 878 0.34 -4.21 -53.57
CA ALA A 878 1.48 -3.37 -53.96
C ALA A 878 1.75 -2.23 -52.97
N ARG A 879 0.77 -1.90 -52.11
CA ARG A 879 0.77 -0.75 -51.19
C ARG A 879 0.13 -1.18 -49.87
N LEU A 880 0.76 -2.14 -49.18
CA LEU A 880 0.19 -2.73 -47.97
C LEU A 880 0.31 -1.77 -46.79
N SER A 881 -0.78 -1.67 -46.02
CA SER A 881 -0.84 -0.92 -44.75
C SER A 881 -1.62 -1.76 -43.75
N ARG A 882 -0.95 -2.35 -42.76
CA ARG A 882 -1.55 -3.32 -41.84
C ARG A 882 -2.69 -2.71 -41.01
N THR A 883 -2.55 -1.44 -40.65
CA THR A 883 -3.54 -0.66 -39.90
C THR A 883 -4.85 -0.43 -40.65
N GLY A 884 -4.88 -0.62 -41.98
CA GLY A 884 -6.11 -0.56 -42.77
C GLY A 884 -7.00 -1.80 -42.66
N TRP A 885 -6.57 -2.81 -41.89
CA TRP A 885 -7.28 -4.06 -41.67
C TRP A 885 -7.77 -4.17 -40.23
N THR A 886 -8.81 -4.97 -39.99
CA THR A 886 -9.39 -5.18 -38.65
C THR A 886 -9.12 -6.61 -38.18
N ARG A 887 -9.61 -6.98 -36.98
CA ARG A 887 -9.34 -8.30 -36.41
C ARG A 887 -10.08 -9.41 -37.16
N GLN A 888 -11.36 -9.23 -37.47
CA GLN A 888 -12.17 -10.25 -38.18
C GLN A 888 -12.15 -10.06 -39.70
N SER A 889 -11.66 -8.92 -40.16
CA SER A 889 -11.38 -8.65 -41.58
C SER A 889 -9.87 -8.50 -41.75
N GLY A 890 -9.08 -9.42 -41.19
CA GLY A 890 -7.64 -9.46 -41.40
C GLY A 890 -7.30 -9.93 -42.82
N LEU A 891 -6.18 -9.46 -43.38
CA LEU A 891 -5.76 -9.79 -44.75
C LEU A 891 -5.82 -11.29 -45.06
N GLU A 892 -5.18 -12.11 -44.21
CA GLU A 892 -5.11 -13.57 -44.37
C GLU A 892 -6.49 -14.23 -44.22
N GLU A 893 -7.31 -13.73 -43.29
CA GLU A 893 -8.65 -14.25 -43.04
C GLU A 893 -9.59 -13.95 -44.21
N CYS A 894 -9.49 -12.76 -44.79
CA CYS A 894 -10.23 -12.35 -45.98
C CYS A 894 -9.78 -13.13 -47.23
N ASP A 895 -8.47 -13.31 -47.43
CA ASP A 895 -7.93 -14.11 -48.54
C ASP A 895 -8.44 -15.56 -48.45
N LYS A 896 -8.41 -16.14 -47.25
CA LYS A 896 -8.95 -17.48 -47.00
C LYS A 896 -10.47 -17.56 -47.23
N LYS A 897 -11.22 -16.62 -46.68
CA LYS A 897 -12.69 -16.56 -46.77
C LYS A 897 -13.19 -16.64 -48.21
N PHE A 898 -12.62 -15.85 -49.12
CA PHE A 898 -13.04 -15.85 -50.52
C PHE A 898 -12.46 -17.01 -51.33
N ALA A 899 -11.28 -17.53 -50.96
CA ALA A 899 -10.74 -18.75 -51.56
C ALA A 899 -11.62 -19.98 -51.25
N ASP A 900 -12.01 -20.14 -49.98
CA ASP A 900 -12.88 -21.23 -49.52
C ASP A 900 -14.27 -21.13 -50.17
N ALA A 901 -14.83 -19.92 -50.31
CA ALA A 901 -16.11 -19.70 -50.99
C ALA A 901 -16.06 -20.10 -52.48
N LYS A 902 -14.97 -19.79 -53.18
CA LYS A 902 -14.75 -20.21 -54.59
C LYS A 902 -14.61 -21.73 -54.70
N ALA A 903 -13.86 -22.35 -53.80
CA ALA A 903 -13.69 -23.81 -53.76
C ALA A 903 -15.03 -24.52 -53.47
N ALA A 904 -15.83 -24.01 -52.54
CA ALA A 904 -17.15 -24.55 -52.21
C ALA A 904 -18.14 -24.39 -53.39
N SER A 905 -18.13 -23.25 -54.08
CA SER A 905 -18.95 -23.05 -55.28
C SER A 905 -18.54 -23.98 -56.43
N ALA A 906 -17.24 -24.22 -56.60
CA ALA A 906 -16.73 -25.15 -57.62
C ALA A 906 -17.11 -26.61 -57.29
N ALA A 907 -17.04 -27.01 -56.02
CA ALA A 907 -17.46 -28.32 -55.56
C ALA A 907 -19.00 -28.52 -55.68
N ALA A 908 -19.79 -27.50 -55.35
CA ALA A 908 -21.25 -27.53 -55.52
C ALA A 908 -21.66 -27.65 -56.99
N GLY A 909 -20.99 -26.91 -57.89
CA GLY A 909 -21.19 -27.03 -59.35
C GLY A 909 -20.87 -28.42 -59.89
N GLN A 910 -19.78 -29.04 -59.44
CA GLN A 910 -19.42 -30.42 -59.81
C GLN A 910 -20.37 -31.48 -59.25
N THR A 911 -21.07 -31.19 -58.15
CA THR A 911 -22.06 -32.10 -57.56
C THR A 911 -23.39 -32.03 -58.31
N GLN A 912 -23.79 -30.84 -58.79
CA GLN A 912 -24.95 -30.65 -59.67
C GLN A 912 -24.75 -31.31 -61.05
N GLU A 913 -23.55 -31.20 -61.62
CA GLU A 913 -23.21 -31.81 -62.92
C GLU A 913 -23.20 -33.36 -62.83
N LYS A 914 -22.82 -33.94 -61.68
CA LYS A 914 -22.94 -35.38 -61.43
C LYS A 914 -24.37 -35.88 -61.23
N THR A 915 -25.28 -35.05 -60.70
CA THR A 915 -26.70 -35.43 -60.57
C THR A 915 -27.50 -35.27 -61.86
N GLU A 916 -27.05 -34.46 -62.81
CA GLU A 916 -27.68 -34.36 -64.14
C GLU A 916 -27.25 -35.50 -65.09
N ASP A 917 -26.06 -36.08 -64.90
CA ASP A 917 -25.55 -37.18 -65.74
C ASP A 917 -26.07 -38.58 -65.33
N GLU A 918 -26.67 -38.74 -64.14
CA GLU A 918 -27.37 -39.98 -63.72
C GLU A 918 -28.88 -39.97 -64.06
N GLY A 919 -29.40 -38.90 -64.66
CA GLY A 919 -30.83 -38.74 -65.00
C GLY A 919 -31.22 -39.05 -66.44
N ALA A 920 -30.28 -39.45 -67.31
CA ALA A 920 -30.53 -39.67 -68.73
C ALA A 920 -29.94 -40.98 -69.25
N ASN A 921 -30.65 -42.09 -69.03
CA ASN A 921 -30.73 -43.16 -70.04
C ASN A 921 -32.06 -43.93 -69.89
N PRO A 922 -32.73 -44.29 -71.00
CA PRO A 922 -34.13 -44.71 -71.05
C PRO A 922 -34.42 -46.12 -70.50
#